data_AF-A0A832JF92-F1
#
_entry.id   AF-A0A832JF92-F1
#
_cell.length_a   1.000
_cell.length_b   1.000
_cell.length_c   1.000
_cell.angle_alpha   90.00
_cell.angle_beta   90.00
_cell.angle_gamma   90.00
#
_symmetry.space_group_name_H-M   'P 1'
#
loop_
_entity.id
_entity.type
_entity.pdbx_description
1 polymer ?
#
loop_
_entity_poly.entity_id
_entity_poly.type
_entity_poly.pdbx_seq_one_letter_code
_entity_poly.pdbx_strand_id
1 'polypeptide(L)'
;MTRRMVALLGVLVGVASAGGDEQVMLEAFAYPDSAAAQGVWRPVEGPPVEVEPGAWEGRNALRLPCPFSQVKERCYWDAEVRWDLSRYGVFSLWVKVEAPSALARGTVYFRSGKGWYGGWFTVRSSDWHQVRWSRMDFAEEGQPTGWHAIDGVRLSFWKGEPRDTVVWVAALEGSTRDVVVVRGDLSLRRGSPEATGVQQYAEQTLRWLTQAGLEVGMLSDMDVEAGALAGAKVALLPYNPDASEQEVAALRAFVEQGGKLIVAYSLPSGLAPLLGIESGEWKREEYPGQLARIRLREERLEGLPERVLQNSWNALVPRPRPAEVLGTWEDGQGKDTGLPAITWHPNGVFIGHVLTPGDAEAKTQLLLALLVGLRPELKGEVSRRLLARLGQFLHLPDWNATVSFIEQQAERNGRSAEVKPLLEEARRRREEAQRAALEGTLASLLGRIRQAQETLRRAWACSFSSRAPEFRALWCHSAFGISGWTWEQAIRHLAEHGFNAILPNMLWAGRAYYPSQVLPTMPEVETRGDQIALCLEACRRYGVEIHVWKVNWNLSGAPREFVERLRQEGRLQRDVDGQEVLWLCPSDPRNFELERDSMLEVVRNYPVDGIHFDYIRYPHQRACYCQGCRQRFQEAMGQEVADWPQAVWQGPLREEYREWRRQQITRLVEAVSREARRLRPGIRVSAAVFRNYPNCRDTVGQDWVLWVERGYLDFVCPMDYLADDEELANTVRRQLDFVAGRVPLYPGIGASAPGLPPEQVIWQIQRARDVGAPGFVIFNYDLAVAEQHLPALRLGITRP
;
A
#
# COMPACT_ATOMS: atom_id res chain seq x y z
N MET A 1 -18.97 28.98 45.85
CA MET A 1 -17.85 28.02 45.85
C MET A 1 -17.17 28.08 44.50
N THR A 2 -15.98 28.67 44.50
CA THR A 2 -15.18 29.11 43.36
C THR A 2 -14.59 27.91 42.62
N ARG A 3 -14.99 27.67 41.36
CA ARG A 3 -14.37 26.69 40.46
C ARG A 3 -12.97 27.17 40.09
N ARG A 4 -11.93 26.54 40.66
CA ARG A 4 -10.55 26.69 40.16
C ARG A 4 -10.40 25.86 38.89
N MET A 5 -10.40 26.53 37.73
CA MET A 5 -9.81 25.98 36.50
C MET A 5 -8.31 25.81 36.77
N VAL A 6 -7.85 24.56 36.87
CA VAL A 6 -6.42 24.25 36.77
C VAL A 6 -6.10 24.29 35.28
N ALA A 7 -5.61 25.44 34.80
CA ALA A 7 -5.02 25.54 33.48
C ALA A 7 -3.68 24.80 33.51
N LEU A 8 -3.52 23.79 32.65
CA LEU A 8 -2.26 23.11 32.44
C LEU A 8 -1.28 24.11 31.80
N LEU A 9 -0.39 24.71 32.59
CA LEU A 9 0.87 25.23 32.06
C LEU A 9 1.78 24.02 31.88
N GLY A 10 1.70 23.37 30.72
CA GLY A 10 2.75 22.46 30.29
C GLY A 10 4.05 23.26 30.21
N VAL A 11 5.02 22.94 31.06
CA VAL A 11 6.37 23.48 30.93
C VAL A 11 6.97 22.82 29.70
N LEU A 12 7.02 23.55 28.58
CA LEU A 12 7.78 23.17 27.39
C LEU A 12 9.28 23.20 27.75
N VAL A 13 9.79 22.11 28.30
CA VAL A 13 11.25 21.95 28.50
C VAL A 13 11.81 21.41 27.19
N GLY A 14 12.44 22.29 26.40
CA GLY A 14 13.20 21.88 25.22
C GLY A 14 14.46 21.13 25.66
N VAL A 15 14.63 19.89 25.20
CA VAL A 15 15.90 19.17 25.30
C VAL A 15 16.59 19.33 23.96
N ALA A 16 17.66 20.12 23.90
CA ALA A 16 18.48 20.24 22.70
C ALA A 16 19.20 18.92 22.46
N SER A 17 18.83 18.21 21.39
CA SER A 17 19.55 17.02 20.96
C SER A 17 20.77 17.41 20.13
N ALA A 18 21.80 16.57 20.09
CA ALA A 18 22.99 16.77 19.25
C ALA A 18 22.65 16.44 17.78
N GLY A 19 21.88 17.32 17.16
CA GLY A 19 21.30 17.26 15.82
C GLY A 19 20.22 18.33 15.75
N GLY A 20 20.00 19.00 14.61
CA GLY A 20 19.14 20.19 14.50
C GLY A 20 17.66 20.02 14.89
N ASP A 21 17.24 18.84 15.35
CA ASP A 21 15.86 18.53 15.69
C ASP A 21 15.52 18.99 17.12
N GLU A 22 14.57 19.94 17.23
CA GLU A 22 13.97 20.34 18.51
C GLU A 22 12.87 19.33 18.84
N GLN A 23 13.14 18.44 19.79
CA GLN A 23 12.12 17.56 20.38
C GLN A 23 11.58 18.21 21.65
N VAL A 24 10.26 18.24 21.75
CA VAL A 24 9.55 18.83 22.88
C VAL A 24 8.58 17.82 23.47
N MET A 25 8.66 17.67 24.79
CA MET A 25 7.69 16.93 25.59
C MET A 25 6.36 17.69 25.60
N LEU A 26 5.32 17.11 25.00
CA LEU A 26 3.96 17.67 25.01
C LEU A 26 3.21 17.22 26.27
N GLU A 27 3.32 15.94 26.62
CA GLU A 27 2.76 15.36 27.84
C GLU A 27 3.68 14.25 28.36
N ALA A 28 4.09 14.37 29.62
CA ALA A 28 5.04 13.46 30.26
C ALA A 28 4.36 12.33 31.02
N PHE A 29 3.04 12.38 31.22
CA PHE A 29 2.23 11.36 31.93
C PHE A 29 2.71 11.00 33.35
N ALA A 30 3.67 11.75 33.90
CA ALA A 30 4.34 11.50 35.16
C ALA A 30 3.59 12.17 36.32
N TYR A 31 2.31 11.86 36.46
CA TYR A 31 1.49 12.38 37.55
C TYR A 31 1.93 11.77 38.90
N PRO A 32 1.85 12.51 40.02
CA PRO A 32 2.29 12.00 41.32
C PRO A 32 1.41 10.85 41.84
N ASP A 33 0.11 10.86 41.52
CA ASP A 33 -0.86 9.85 41.94
C ASP A 33 -2.05 9.78 40.96
N SER A 34 -2.90 8.75 41.12
CA SER A 34 -4.08 8.52 40.27
C SER A 34 -5.11 9.65 40.37
N ALA A 35 -5.24 10.34 41.51
CA ALA A 35 -6.20 11.44 41.65
C ALA A 35 -5.80 12.64 40.80
N ALA A 36 -4.49 12.97 40.76
CA ALA A 36 -3.95 13.99 39.88
C ALA A 36 -4.15 13.63 38.40
N ALA A 37 -3.89 12.37 38.02
CA ALA A 37 -4.11 11.91 36.65
C ALA A 37 -5.59 11.98 36.23
N GLN A 38 -6.51 11.55 37.09
CA GLN A 38 -7.96 11.60 36.86
C GLN A 38 -8.52 13.03 36.81
N GLY A 39 -7.82 14.00 37.42
CA GLY A 39 -8.14 15.42 37.28
C GLY A 39 -7.91 15.96 35.86
N VAL A 40 -7.04 15.31 35.08
CA VAL A 40 -6.67 15.69 33.72
C VAL A 40 -7.38 14.81 32.69
N TRP A 41 -7.25 13.48 32.84
CA TRP A 41 -7.77 12.50 31.89
C TRP A 41 -9.14 11.98 32.31
N ARG A 42 -10.15 12.32 31.52
CA ARG A 42 -11.54 11.92 31.77
C ARG A 42 -11.91 10.72 30.91
N PRO A 43 -12.39 9.61 31.51
CA PRO A 43 -12.91 8.49 30.73
C PRO A 43 -14.20 8.91 30.02
N VAL A 44 -14.30 8.60 28.73
CA VAL A 44 -15.56 8.71 27.99
C VAL A 44 -16.22 7.34 27.86
N GLU A 45 -15.43 6.33 27.50
CA GLU A 45 -15.81 4.92 27.53
C GLU A 45 -14.64 4.13 28.13
N GLY A 46 -14.80 3.59 29.34
CA GLY A 46 -13.75 2.86 30.05
C GLY A 46 -13.61 3.29 31.52
N PRO A 47 -12.81 2.56 32.32
CA PRO A 47 -12.53 2.90 33.72
C PRO A 47 -11.72 4.20 33.86
N PRO A 48 -11.70 4.85 35.04
CA PRO A 48 -10.79 5.95 35.32
C PRO A 48 -9.32 5.54 35.10
N VAL A 49 -8.48 6.50 34.70
CA VAL A 49 -7.03 6.27 34.61
C VAL A 49 -6.41 6.06 35.99
N GLU A 50 -5.28 5.39 36.02
CA GLU A 50 -4.45 5.17 37.20
C GLU A 50 -3.00 5.59 36.94
N VAL A 51 -2.20 5.71 37.99
CA VAL A 51 -0.76 5.93 37.89
C VAL A 51 -0.02 4.68 38.34
N GLU A 52 0.96 4.24 37.54
CA GLU A 52 1.89 3.18 37.88
C GLU A 52 3.26 3.79 38.24
N PRO A 53 3.67 3.77 39.52
CA PRO A 53 4.92 4.40 39.94
C PRO A 53 6.16 3.74 39.35
N GLY A 54 7.11 4.55 38.87
CA GLY A 54 8.41 4.08 38.37
C GLY A 54 8.36 3.16 37.14
N ALA A 55 7.21 3.06 36.46
CA ALA A 55 6.97 2.11 35.39
C ALA A 55 7.78 2.35 34.11
N TRP A 56 8.29 3.57 33.90
CA TRP A 56 9.06 3.92 32.71
C TRP A 56 10.27 4.78 33.07
N GLU A 57 11.48 4.22 32.91
CA GLU A 57 12.75 4.90 33.21
C GLU A 57 12.81 5.51 34.62
N GLY A 58 12.19 4.86 35.61
CA GLY A 58 12.10 5.37 36.98
C GLY A 58 11.11 6.51 37.18
N ARG A 59 10.37 6.92 36.14
CA ARG A 59 9.25 7.87 36.19
C ARG A 59 7.91 7.13 36.26
N ASN A 60 6.91 7.81 36.80
CA ASN A 60 5.52 7.34 36.80
C ASN A 60 4.98 7.31 35.36
N ALA A 61 4.12 6.34 35.06
CA ALA A 61 3.40 6.24 33.79
C ALA A 61 1.89 6.23 34.03
N LEU A 62 1.14 6.68 33.02
CA LEU A 62 -0.32 6.62 33.05
C LEU A 62 -0.79 5.22 32.65
N ARG A 63 -1.56 4.58 33.52
CA ARG A 63 -2.14 3.24 33.36
C ARG A 63 -3.62 3.37 32.96
N LEU A 64 -4.00 2.75 31.85
CA LEU A 64 -5.32 2.79 31.25
C LEU A 64 -5.91 1.37 31.17
N PRO A 65 -6.77 0.98 32.12
CA PRO A 65 -7.43 -0.33 32.10
C PRO A 65 -8.41 -0.44 30.92
N CYS A 66 -8.37 -1.55 30.18
CA CYS A 66 -9.23 -1.80 29.02
C CYS A 66 -10.02 -3.11 29.23
N PRO A 67 -11.24 -3.05 29.81
CA PRO A 67 -12.07 -4.23 30.07
C PRO A 67 -12.81 -4.68 28.80
N PHE A 68 -12.07 -5.12 27.78
CA PHE A 68 -12.64 -5.53 26.49
C PHE A 68 -13.56 -6.76 26.57
N SER A 69 -13.59 -7.50 27.67
CA SER A 69 -14.64 -8.50 27.91
C SER A 69 -16.03 -7.87 28.04
N GLN A 70 -16.11 -6.62 28.52
CA GLN A 70 -17.35 -5.89 28.80
C GLN A 70 -17.64 -4.78 27.79
N VAL A 71 -16.58 -4.19 27.23
CA VAL A 71 -16.69 -3.10 26.26
C VAL A 71 -16.97 -3.65 24.86
N LYS A 72 -17.85 -2.97 24.12
CA LYS A 72 -18.30 -3.43 22.81
C LYS A 72 -17.24 -3.19 21.73
N GLU A 73 -16.67 -1.99 21.68
CA GLU A 73 -15.80 -1.57 20.56
C GLU A 73 -14.46 -0.98 20.99
N ARG A 74 -14.41 -0.06 21.97
CA ARG A 74 -13.16 0.62 22.36
C ARG A 74 -13.24 1.27 23.73
N CYS A 75 -12.07 1.51 24.34
CA CYS A 75 -11.94 2.38 25.51
C CYS A 75 -11.23 3.68 25.12
N TYR A 76 -11.65 4.84 25.64
CA TYR A 76 -10.99 6.11 25.35
C TYR A 76 -11.17 7.19 26.43
N TRP A 77 -10.14 8.03 26.51
CA TRP A 77 -9.97 9.08 27.53
C TRP A 77 -9.58 10.41 26.89
N ASP A 78 -10.14 11.50 27.40
CA ASP A 78 -9.93 12.85 26.90
C ASP A 78 -9.22 13.72 27.94
N ALA A 79 -8.31 14.58 27.45
CA ALA A 79 -7.70 15.66 28.21
C ALA A 79 -7.90 16.99 27.47
N GLU A 80 -8.19 18.05 28.21
CA GLU A 80 -8.27 19.41 27.67
C GLU A 80 -6.88 20.04 27.67
N VAL A 81 -6.46 20.60 26.53
CA VAL A 81 -5.12 21.20 26.37
C VAL A 81 -5.22 22.58 25.72
N ARG A 82 -4.09 23.27 25.61
CA ARG A 82 -3.97 24.48 24.79
C ARG A 82 -2.59 24.49 24.15
N TRP A 83 -2.48 23.86 22.99
CA TRP A 83 -1.21 23.68 22.29
C TRP A 83 -1.25 24.34 20.91
N ASP A 84 -0.16 25.01 20.58
CA ASP A 84 0.18 25.34 19.21
C ASP A 84 1.16 24.27 18.72
N LEU A 85 0.64 23.35 17.91
CA LEU A 85 1.43 22.28 17.34
C LEU A 85 1.92 22.60 15.92
N SER A 86 1.66 23.82 15.40
CA SER A 86 1.88 24.22 14.00
C SER A 86 3.33 24.05 13.51
N ARG A 87 4.32 24.06 14.40
CA ARG A 87 5.73 23.84 14.03
C ARG A 87 6.20 22.37 14.04
N TYR A 88 5.43 21.45 14.61
CA TYR A 88 5.85 20.05 14.77
C TYR A 88 5.33 19.17 13.62
N GLY A 89 6.24 18.55 12.87
CA GLY A 89 5.91 17.68 11.74
C GLY A 89 5.83 16.19 12.10
N VAL A 90 6.39 15.80 13.25
CA VAL A 90 6.39 14.42 13.75
C VAL A 90 5.97 14.39 15.21
N PHE A 91 5.19 13.37 15.56
CA PHE A 91 4.72 13.09 16.91
C PHE A 91 5.11 11.67 17.31
N SER A 92 5.28 11.44 18.60
CA SER A 92 5.57 10.09 19.10
C SER A 92 4.98 9.85 20.47
N LEU A 93 4.63 8.59 20.75
CA LEU A 93 4.09 8.15 22.04
C LEU A 93 4.82 6.89 22.51
N TRP A 94 5.31 6.90 23.75
CA TRP A 94 5.75 5.67 24.42
C TRP A 94 4.54 4.92 24.96
N VAL A 95 4.42 3.65 24.57
CA VAL A 95 3.29 2.79 24.92
C VAL A 95 3.75 1.37 25.27
N LYS A 96 3.06 0.74 26.22
CA LYS A 96 3.20 -0.66 26.62
C LYS A 96 1.81 -1.26 26.78
N VAL A 97 1.59 -2.51 26.35
CA VAL A 97 0.29 -3.18 26.48
C VAL A 97 0.49 -4.56 27.08
N GLU A 98 -0.27 -4.90 28.12
CA GLU A 98 -0.13 -6.18 28.83
C GLU A 98 -0.35 -7.39 27.92
N ALA A 99 -1.45 -7.37 27.16
CA ALA A 99 -1.80 -8.38 26.16
C ALA A 99 -2.03 -7.70 24.80
N PRO A 100 -1.02 -7.60 23.92
CA PRO A 100 -1.16 -6.94 22.62
C PRO A 100 -2.28 -7.53 21.73
N SER A 101 -2.52 -8.85 21.78
CA SER A 101 -3.59 -9.51 20.99
C SER A 101 -4.99 -9.02 21.35
N ALA A 102 -5.19 -8.51 22.58
CA ALA A 102 -6.47 -7.96 23.01
C ALA A 102 -6.81 -6.64 22.29
N LEU A 103 -5.80 -5.95 21.74
CA LEU A 103 -5.94 -4.67 21.07
C LEU A 103 -5.91 -4.86 19.55
N ALA A 104 -6.96 -4.42 18.85
CA ALA A 104 -6.92 -4.35 17.38
C ALA A 104 -5.99 -3.22 16.90
N ARG A 105 -6.09 -2.05 17.55
CA ARG A 105 -5.28 -0.85 17.28
C ARG A 105 -5.43 0.19 18.38
N GLY A 106 -4.47 1.10 18.48
CA GLY A 106 -4.57 2.35 19.23
C GLY A 106 -4.80 3.55 18.31
N THR A 107 -5.27 4.67 18.86
CA THR A 107 -5.41 5.95 18.15
C THR A 107 -5.18 7.11 19.10
N VAL A 108 -4.29 8.02 18.73
CA VAL A 108 -4.13 9.33 19.39
C VAL A 108 -4.89 10.36 18.57
N TYR A 109 -5.74 11.15 19.22
CA TYR A 109 -6.41 12.27 18.55
C TYR A 109 -6.00 13.61 19.13
N PHE A 110 -5.87 14.61 18.26
CA PHE A 110 -5.75 16.01 18.61
C PHE A 110 -7.02 16.76 18.18
N ARG A 111 -7.77 17.29 19.14
CA ARG A 111 -8.95 18.11 18.89
C ARG A 111 -8.52 19.52 18.52
N SER A 112 -9.14 20.06 17.48
CA SER A 112 -8.91 21.42 17.01
C SER A 112 -10.26 22.05 16.67
N GLY A 113 -10.85 22.80 17.60
CA GLY A 113 -12.17 23.40 17.41
C GLY A 113 -13.26 22.35 17.16
N LYS A 114 -13.81 22.31 15.92
CA LYS A 114 -14.92 21.41 15.55
C LYS A 114 -14.49 20.11 14.88
N GLY A 115 -13.20 19.80 14.87
CA GLY A 115 -12.70 18.56 14.29
C GLY A 115 -11.55 17.97 15.09
N TRP A 116 -11.05 16.85 14.58
CA TRP A 116 -9.97 16.08 15.16
C TRP A 116 -8.97 15.66 14.08
N TYR A 117 -7.71 15.54 14.49
CA TYR A 117 -6.68 14.81 13.76
C TYR A 117 -6.47 13.47 14.47
N GLY A 118 -6.71 12.34 13.81
CA GLY A 118 -6.62 10.99 14.39
C GLY A 118 -5.49 10.15 13.80
N GLY A 119 -4.44 9.87 14.58
CA GLY A 119 -3.30 9.04 14.20
C GLY A 119 -3.39 7.65 14.81
N TRP A 120 -3.62 6.63 13.98
CA TRP A 120 -3.75 5.25 14.45
C TRP A 120 -2.40 4.52 14.51
N PHE A 121 -2.32 3.48 15.32
CA PHE A 121 -1.12 2.66 15.48
C PHE A 121 -1.45 1.23 15.87
N THR A 122 -0.52 0.31 15.64
CA THR A 122 -0.61 -1.07 16.13
C THR A 122 0.38 -1.27 17.26
N VAL A 123 0.02 -2.13 18.22
CA VAL A 123 0.91 -2.53 19.31
C VAL A 123 1.28 -3.99 19.08
N ARG A 124 2.57 -4.27 19.00
CA ARG A 124 3.10 -5.62 18.71
C ARG A 124 3.95 -6.20 19.84
N SER A 125 4.20 -5.41 20.88
CA SER A 125 5.07 -5.77 22.00
C SER A 125 4.36 -5.58 23.32
N SER A 126 4.61 -6.50 24.25
CA SER A 126 4.24 -6.34 25.65
C SER A 126 5.21 -5.47 26.45
N ASP A 127 6.33 -5.08 25.83
CA ASP A 127 7.30 -4.14 26.39
C ASP A 127 7.09 -2.71 25.86
N TRP A 128 7.70 -1.76 26.56
CA TRP A 128 7.73 -0.35 26.15
C TRP A 128 8.33 -0.21 24.76
N HIS A 129 7.60 0.46 23.89
CA HIS A 129 8.07 0.85 22.57
C HIS A 129 7.49 2.22 22.22
N GLN A 130 8.16 2.91 21.30
CA GLN A 130 7.73 4.21 20.83
C GLN A 130 6.99 4.03 19.50
N VAL A 131 5.75 4.49 19.44
CA VAL A 131 5.02 4.68 18.20
C VAL A 131 5.25 6.10 17.69
N ARG A 132 5.34 6.27 16.37
CA ARG A 132 5.65 7.55 15.73
C ARG A 132 4.70 7.81 14.57
N TRP A 133 4.35 9.08 14.41
CA TRP A 133 3.50 9.58 13.33
C TRP A 133 4.14 10.81 12.72
N SER A 134 4.17 10.89 11.40
CA SER A 134 4.16 12.17 10.71
C SER A 134 2.77 12.80 10.79
N ARG A 135 2.65 14.11 10.53
CA ARG A 135 1.33 14.75 10.38
C ARG A 135 0.41 14.07 9.37
N MET A 136 0.97 13.45 8.33
CA MET A 136 0.21 12.78 7.28
C MET A 136 -0.48 11.50 7.76
N ASP A 137 0.03 10.90 8.84
CA ASP A 137 -0.57 9.70 9.42
C ASP A 137 -1.86 10.01 10.20
N PHE A 138 -2.17 11.30 10.40
CA PHE A 138 -3.40 11.75 11.04
C PHE A 138 -4.51 11.98 10.00
N ALA A 139 -5.60 11.22 10.12
CA ALA A 139 -6.81 11.47 9.36
C ALA A 139 -7.61 12.63 9.98
N GLU A 140 -8.18 13.49 9.15
CA GLU A 140 -9.10 14.53 9.60
C GLU A 140 -10.50 13.96 9.83
N GLU A 141 -11.06 14.22 11.00
CA GLU A 141 -12.45 13.93 11.34
C GLU A 141 -13.19 15.24 11.66
N GLY A 142 -14.29 15.52 10.96
CA GLY A 142 -15.02 16.77 11.09
C GLY A 142 -14.32 17.93 10.36
N GLN A 143 -14.23 19.10 11.00
CA GLN A 143 -13.63 20.31 10.43
C GLN A 143 -12.64 20.92 11.43
N PRO A 144 -11.42 20.38 11.53
CA PRO A 144 -10.42 20.91 12.44
C PRO A 144 -10.04 22.36 12.07
N THR A 145 -9.86 23.21 13.07
CA THR A 145 -9.49 24.62 12.86
C THR A 145 -8.04 24.77 12.37
N GLY A 146 -7.16 23.86 12.79
CA GLY A 146 -5.75 23.81 12.42
C GLY A 146 -4.86 23.40 13.58
N TRP A 147 -3.62 23.02 13.26
CA TRP A 147 -2.62 22.59 14.24
C TRP A 147 -2.18 23.70 15.21
N HIS A 148 -2.44 24.97 14.89
CA HIS A 148 -2.15 26.12 15.77
C HIS A 148 -3.11 26.27 16.96
N ALA A 149 -4.21 25.50 16.98
CA ALA A 149 -5.30 25.64 17.95
C ALA A 149 -5.74 24.28 18.52
N ILE A 150 -4.79 23.44 18.93
CA ILE A 150 -5.13 22.16 19.55
C ILE A 150 -5.65 22.42 20.97
N ASP A 151 -6.89 22.03 21.20
CA ASP A 151 -7.63 22.28 22.45
C ASP A 151 -8.01 21.00 23.20
N GLY A 152 -7.72 19.82 22.65
CA GLY A 152 -7.96 18.54 23.31
C GLY A 152 -7.07 17.42 22.79
N VAL A 153 -6.86 16.41 23.63
CA VAL A 153 -6.17 15.16 23.29
C VAL A 153 -7.04 13.98 23.68
N ARG A 154 -7.12 12.96 22.84
CA ARG A 154 -7.77 11.68 23.17
C ARG A 154 -6.83 10.51 22.95
N LEU A 155 -6.78 9.61 23.92
CA LEU A 155 -6.17 8.29 23.77
C LEU A 155 -7.28 7.25 23.63
N SER A 156 -7.28 6.49 22.53
CA SER A 156 -8.32 5.53 22.18
C SER A 156 -7.74 4.16 21.84
N PHE A 157 -8.32 3.10 22.39
CA PHE A 157 -7.83 1.73 22.28
C PHE A 157 -8.98 0.80 21.85
N TRP A 158 -8.85 0.18 20.68
CA TRP A 158 -9.90 -0.59 20.03
C TRP A 158 -9.76 -2.08 20.35
N LYS A 159 -10.90 -2.71 20.65
CA LYS A 159 -11.02 -4.13 20.98
C LYS A 159 -10.63 -5.01 19.79
N GLY A 160 -9.66 -5.90 19.99
CA GLY A 160 -9.29 -6.98 19.06
C GLY A 160 -9.90 -8.31 19.46
N GLU A 161 -9.66 -8.73 20.71
CA GLU A 161 -10.23 -9.93 21.30
C GLU A 161 -11.11 -9.57 22.50
N PRO A 162 -12.12 -10.39 22.86
CA PRO A 162 -12.91 -10.22 24.09
C PRO A 162 -12.11 -10.62 25.34
N ARG A 163 -10.95 -9.99 25.54
CA ARG A 163 -9.99 -10.24 26.61
C ARG A 163 -9.57 -8.92 27.24
N ASP A 164 -9.70 -8.81 28.56
CA ASP A 164 -9.26 -7.62 29.29
C ASP A 164 -7.74 -7.44 29.18
N THR A 165 -7.30 -6.19 29.16
CA THR A 165 -5.88 -5.81 29.06
C THR A 165 -5.66 -4.46 29.73
N VAL A 166 -4.39 -4.08 29.88
CA VAL A 166 -3.97 -2.79 30.42
C VAL A 166 -3.00 -2.14 29.44
N VAL A 167 -3.18 -0.85 29.22
CA VAL A 167 -2.25 -0.03 28.44
C VAL A 167 -1.53 0.94 29.36
N TRP A 168 -0.23 1.11 29.19
CA TRP A 168 0.55 2.16 29.83
C TRP A 168 1.07 3.13 28.77
N VAL A 169 1.09 4.43 29.10
CA VAL A 169 1.71 5.49 28.29
C VAL A 169 2.59 6.38 29.16
N ALA A 170 3.71 6.87 28.61
CA ALA A 170 4.72 7.57 29.42
C ALA A 170 5.32 8.84 28.81
N ALA A 171 5.26 9.06 27.51
CA ALA A 171 5.69 10.34 26.91
C ALA A 171 5.04 10.55 25.55
N LEU A 172 4.39 11.70 25.37
CA LEU A 172 3.89 12.22 24.09
C LEU A 172 4.76 13.41 23.70
N GLU A 173 5.39 13.32 22.54
CA GLU A 173 6.44 14.26 22.11
C GLU A 173 6.15 14.76 20.70
N GLY A 174 6.47 16.03 20.44
CA GLY A 174 6.45 16.64 19.11
C GLY A 174 7.87 17.06 18.70
N SER A 175 8.22 16.88 17.42
CA SER A 175 9.52 17.32 16.90
C SER A 175 9.41 18.16 15.63
N THR A 176 10.25 19.18 15.54
CA THR A 176 10.51 19.92 14.29
C THR A 176 11.43 19.09 13.39
N ARG A 177 11.54 19.47 12.12
CA ARG A 177 12.41 18.78 11.15
C ARG A 177 13.17 19.78 10.31
N ASP A 178 14.46 19.50 10.11
CA ASP A 178 15.33 20.29 9.24
C ASP A 178 14.85 20.32 7.78
N VAL A 179 14.23 19.24 7.31
CA VAL A 179 13.70 19.12 5.96
C VAL A 179 12.19 18.95 6.02
N VAL A 180 11.45 19.79 5.30
CA VAL A 180 9.98 19.73 5.24
C VAL A 180 9.50 19.65 3.80
N VAL A 181 8.49 18.82 3.55
CA VAL A 181 7.69 18.86 2.32
C VAL A 181 6.48 19.75 2.59
N VAL A 182 6.16 20.65 1.67
CA VAL A 182 5.02 21.55 1.74
C VAL A 182 3.95 21.06 0.76
N ARG A 183 2.74 20.77 1.26
CA ARG A 183 1.58 20.34 0.47
C ARG A 183 0.64 21.53 0.24
N GLY A 184 0.21 21.73 -1.00
CA GLY A 184 -0.70 22.82 -1.38
C GLY A 184 -2.18 22.55 -1.02
N ASP A 185 -2.55 22.64 0.25
CA ASP A 185 -3.90 22.34 0.74
C ASP A 185 -4.95 23.34 0.27
N LEU A 186 -4.57 24.56 -0.11
CA LEU A 186 -5.46 25.52 -0.76
C LEU A 186 -6.04 24.98 -2.07
N SER A 187 -5.25 24.24 -2.86
CA SER A 187 -5.73 23.54 -4.07
C SER A 187 -6.74 22.44 -3.74
N LEU A 188 -6.52 21.71 -2.63
CA LEU A 188 -7.43 20.66 -2.15
C LEU A 188 -8.78 21.26 -1.71
N ARG A 189 -8.75 22.35 -0.93
CA ARG A 189 -9.95 23.01 -0.40
C ARG A 189 -10.81 23.67 -1.47
N ARG A 190 -10.20 24.17 -2.55
CA ARG A 190 -10.91 24.77 -3.69
C ARG A 190 -11.53 23.74 -4.63
N GLY A 191 -11.31 22.44 -4.41
CA GLY A 191 -11.79 21.38 -5.31
C GLY A 191 -11.16 21.48 -6.70
N SER A 192 -9.91 21.96 -6.78
CA SER A 192 -9.19 22.09 -8.05
C SER A 192 -9.08 20.72 -8.75
N PRO A 193 -9.17 20.64 -10.10
CA PRO A 193 -8.88 19.42 -10.85
C PRO A 193 -7.51 18.81 -10.51
N GLU A 194 -6.58 19.63 -10.04
CA GLU A 194 -5.20 19.27 -9.67
C GLU A 194 -5.05 18.69 -8.25
N ALA A 195 -6.13 18.71 -7.44
CA ALA A 195 -6.10 18.31 -6.03
C ALA A 195 -5.50 16.91 -5.80
N THR A 196 -5.89 15.95 -6.65
CA THR A 196 -5.37 14.57 -6.57
C THR A 196 -3.86 14.53 -6.80
N GLY A 197 -3.35 15.32 -7.76
CA GLY A 197 -1.92 15.40 -8.06
C GLY A 197 -1.12 16.01 -6.92
N VAL A 198 -1.60 17.12 -6.34
CA VAL A 198 -0.93 17.81 -5.22
C VAL A 198 -0.69 16.85 -4.05
N GLN A 199 -1.73 16.10 -3.66
CA GLN A 199 -1.60 15.10 -2.60
C GLN A 199 -0.60 14.00 -2.96
N GLN A 200 -0.74 13.42 -4.16
CA GLN A 200 0.08 12.30 -4.60
C GLN A 200 1.58 12.63 -4.65
N TYR A 201 1.97 13.78 -5.21
CA TYR A 201 3.38 14.15 -5.36
C TYR A 201 4.02 14.56 -4.03
N ALA A 202 3.27 15.20 -3.13
CA ALA A 202 3.76 15.53 -1.79
C ALA A 202 4.04 14.25 -0.98
N GLU A 203 3.07 13.34 -0.92
CA GLU A 203 3.22 12.06 -0.21
C GLU A 203 4.31 11.19 -0.81
N GLN A 204 4.42 11.14 -2.14
CA GLN A 204 5.46 10.38 -2.82
C GLN A 204 6.86 10.92 -2.50
N THR A 205 7.05 12.24 -2.55
CA THR A 205 8.32 12.89 -2.19
C THR A 205 8.70 12.58 -0.74
N LEU A 206 7.74 12.70 0.18
CA LEU A 206 7.94 12.34 1.59
C LEU A 206 8.33 10.86 1.73
N ARG A 207 7.63 9.95 1.03
CA ARG A 207 7.93 8.51 1.05
C ARG A 207 9.35 8.20 0.59
N TRP A 208 9.81 8.79 -0.52
CA TRP A 208 11.17 8.55 -1.03
C TRP A 208 12.25 9.01 -0.03
N LEU A 209 12.12 10.21 0.53
CA LEU A 209 13.09 10.73 1.49
C LEU A 209 13.07 9.95 2.80
N THR A 210 11.87 9.62 3.31
CA THR A 210 11.73 8.82 4.54
C THR A 210 12.21 7.39 4.34
N GLN A 211 12.03 6.79 3.17
CA GLN A 211 12.60 5.47 2.82
C GLN A 211 14.13 5.52 2.67
N ALA A 212 14.69 6.64 2.21
CA ALA A 212 16.13 6.88 2.27
C ALA A 212 16.66 7.11 3.69
N GLY A 213 15.78 7.14 4.69
CA GLY A 213 16.14 7.31 6.09
C GLY A 213 16.19 8.74 6.57
N LEU A 214 15.89 9.73 5.73
CA LEU A 214 15.77 11.10 6.20
C LEU A 214 14.52 11.26 7.07
N GLU A 215 14.66 12.01 8.15
CA GLU A 215 13.51 12.46 8.91
C GLU A 215 13.01 13.77 8.31
N VAL A 216 11.88 13.67 7.61
CA VAL A 216 11.28 14.76 6.85
C VAL A 216 9.91 15.06 7.43
N GLY A 217 9.66 16.35 7.69
CA GLY A 217 8.34 16.83 8.11
C GLY A 217 7.42 17.06 6.91
N MET A 218 6.12 17.14 7.16
CA MET A 218 5.16 17.64 6.19
C MET A 218 4.42 18.84 6.78
N LEU A 219 4.29 19.91 6.01
CA LEU A 219 3.54 21.11 6.34
C LEU A 219 2.52 21.38 5.23
N SER A 220 1.38 21.98 5.55
CA SER A 220 0.50 22.58 4.55
C SER A 220 0.95 24.00 4.19
N ASP A 221 0.51 24.52 3.06
CA ASP A 221 0.61 25.95 2.71
C ASP A 221 0.06 26.88 3.81
N MET A 222 -1.05 26.52 4.47
CA MET A 222 -1.57 27.27 5.62
C MET A 222 -0.67 27.22 6.85
N ASP A 223 0.00 26.08 7.10
CA ASP A 223 1.00 26.00 8.17
C ASP A 223 2.18 26.94 7.86
N VAL A 224 2.59 26.99 6.58
CA VAL A 224 3.62 27.92 6.11
C VAL A 224 3.20 29.37 6.33
N GLU A 225 1.96 29.74 5.98
CA GLU A 225 1.39 31.07 6.27
C GLU A 225 1.39 31.40 7.77
N ALA A 226 1.17 30.40 8.62
CA ALA A 226 1.19 30.54 10.08
C ALA A 226 2.61 30.55 10.69
N GLY A 227 3.67 30.47 9.88
CA GLY A 227 5.06 30.55 10.34
C GLY A 227 5.70 29.20 10.71
N ALA A 228 5.11 28.08 10.32
CA ALA A 228 5.61 26.74 10.63
C ALA A 228 6.97 26.37 10.01
N LEU A 229 7.49 27.21 9.10
CA LEU A 229 8.85 27.06 8.56
C LEU A 229 9.94 27.43 9.57
N ALA A 230 9.59 28.04 10.71
CA ALA A 230 10.53 28.35 11.78
C ALA A 230 11.25 27.07 12.26
N GLY A 231 12.58 27.05 12.14
CA GLY A 231 13.42 25.90 12.50
C GLY A 231 13.69 24.92 11.35
N ALA A 232 12.98 25.01 10.23
CA ALA A 232 13.32 24.24 9.04
C ALA A 232 14.59 24.81 8.36
N LYS A 233 15.27 23.98 7.58
CA LYS A 233 16.46 24.32 6.78
C LYS A 233 16.20 24.24 5.29
N VAL A 234 15.37 23.30 4.86
CA VAL A 234 14.95 23.12 3.45
C VAL A 234 13.45 22.87 3.37
N ALA A 235 12.76 23.57 2.48
CA ALA A 235 11.37 23.34 2.14
C ALA A 235 11.25 22.84 0.69
N LEU A 236 10.61 21.68 0.51
CA LEU A 236 10.31 21.11 -0.80
C LEU A 236 8.85 21.40 -1.15
N LEU A 237 8.59 21.91 -2.35
CA LEU A 237 7.26 22.16 -2.89
C LEU A 237 7.10 21.26 -4.13
N PRO A 238 6.65 20.00 -3.96
CA PRO A 238 6.60 19.03 -5.05
C PRO A 238 5.55 19.36 -6.10
N TYR A 239 4.47 20.04 -5.70
CA TYR A 239 3.46 20.61 -6.59
C TYR A 239 2.53 21.56 -5.83
N ASN A 240 2.71 22.88 -5.99
CA ASN A 240 1.94 23.91 -5.29
C ASN A 240 1.42 24.95 -6.30
N PRO A 241 0.40 24.63 -7.12
CA PRO A 241 -0.05 25.49 -8.21
C PRO A 241 -0.80 26.75 -7.76
N ASP A 242 -1.48 26.68 -6.61
CA ASP A 242 -2.35 27.76 -6.11
C ASP A 242 -1.73 28.54 -4.93
N ALA A 243 -0.40 28.62 -4.88
CA ALA A 243 0.30 29.26 -3.76
C ALA A 243 -0.17 30.71 -3.53
N SER A 244 -0.52 31.03 -2.29
CA SER A 244 -1.08 32.35 -1.94
C SER A 244 0.00 33.43 -1.84
N GLU A 245 -0.39 34.71 -1.84
CA GLU A 245 0.55 35.80 -1.57
C GLU A 245 1.19 35.70 -0.17
N GLN A 246 0.44 35.19 0.82
CA GLN A 246 0.93 34.99 2.18
C GLN A 246 1.93 33.84 2.26
N GLU A 247 1.66 32.73 1.58
CA GLU A 247 2.58 31.59 1.48
C GLU A 247 3.89 32.04 0.78
N VAL A 248 3.78 32.77 -0.33
CA VAL A 248 4.94 33.31 -1.06
C VAL A 248 5.74 34.28 -0.19
N ALA A 249 5.09 35.12 0.60
CA ALA A 249 5.75 36.02 1.55
C ALA A 249 6.48 35.25 2.66
N ALA A 250 5.87 34.21 3.21
CA ALA A 250 6.48 33.35 4.23
C ALA A 250 7.69 32.58 3.68
N LEU A 251 7.58 32.02 2.47
CA LEU A 251 8.69 31.34 1.79
C LEU A 251 9.85 32.29 1.46
N ARG A 252 9.55 33.54 1.10
CA ARG A 252 10.58 34.58 0.91
C ARG A 252 11.31 34.87 2.22
N ALA A 253 10.57 35.13 3.30
CA ALA A 253 11.15 35.37 4.61
C ALA A 253 12.01 34.18 5.09
N PHE A 254 11.57 32.96 4.81
CA PHE A 254 12.33 31.74 5.08
C PHE A 254 13.68 31.71 4.34
N VAL A 255 13.70 32.04 3.04
CA VAL A 255 14.95 32.13 2.25
C VAL A 255 15.86 33.24 2.75
N GLU A 256 15.31 34.40 3.11
CA GLU A 256 16.06 35.53 3.67
C GLU A 256 16.73 35.19 5.02
N GLN A 257 16.13 34.27 5.79
CA GLN A 257 16.68 33.72 7.03
C GLN A 257 17.67 32.56 6.79
N GLY A 258 18.01 32.27 5.52
CA GLY A 258 18.99 31.24 5.14
C GLY A 258 18.37 29.88 4.80
N GLY A 259 17.05 29.75 4.81
CA GLY A 259 16.32 28.59 4.32
C GLY A 259 16.53 28.34 2.82
N LYS A 260 16.32 27.10 2.38
CA LYS A 260 16.51 26.68 0.97
C LYS A 260 15.23 26.09 0.41
N LEU A 261 14.98 26.32 -0.89
CA LEU A 261 13.78 25.81 -1.56
C LEU A 261 14.11 24.75 -2.60
N ILE A 262 13.27 23.72 -2.73
CA ILE A 262 13.20 22.86 -3.91
C ILE A 262 11.79 22.98 -4.45
N VAL A 263 11.61 23.58 -5.62
CA VAL A 263 10.29 23.85 -6.21
C VAL A 263 10.12 23.05 -7.50
N ALA A 264 9.01 22.34 -7.63
CA ALA A 264 8.73 21.55 -8.83
C ALA A 264 7.46 22.05 -9.55
N TYR A 265 7.57 22.14 -10.87
CA TYR A 265 6.55 22.46 -11.86
C TYR A 265 5.90 23.84 -11.76
N SER A 266 5.32 24.18 -10.62
CA SER A 266 4.67 25.47 -10.36
C SER A 266 5.70 26.48 -9.89
N LEU A 267 5.81 27.61 -10.58
CA LEU A 267 6.73 28.70 -10.21
C LEU A 267 5.96 30.00 -9.95
N PRO A 268 5.47 30.22 -8.71
CA PRO A 268 4.87 31.49 -8.33
C PRO A 268 5.81 32.65 -8.63
N SER A 269 5.28 33.75 -9.17
CA SER A 269 6.08 34.89 -9.65
C SER A 269 6.98 35.50 -8.57
N GLY A 270 6.55 35.46 -7.30
CA GLY A 270 7.36 35.92 -6.18
C GLY A 270 8.54 35.01 -5.82
N LEU A 271 8.57 33.75 -6.26
CA LEU A 271 9.65 32.80 -6.00
C LEU A 271 10.69 32.73 -7.14
N ALA A 272 10.30 33.02 -8.38
CA ALA A 272 11.21 32.93 -9.54
C ALA A 272 12.53 33.72 -9.35
N PRO A 273 12.51 34.99 -8.88
CA PRO A 273 13.74 35.74 -8.65
C PRO A 273 14.62 35.14 -7.54
N LEU A 274 14.02 34.55 -6.50
CA LEU A 274 14.75 33.92 -5.39
C LEU A 274 15.55 32.71 -5.88
N LEU A 275 15.02 31.99 -6.86
CA LEU A 275 15.64 30.84 -7.50
C LEU A 275 16.50 31.20 -8.71
N GLY A 276 16.71 32.50 -8.99
CA GLY A 276 17.50 32.96 -10.12
C GLY A 276 16.89 32.60 -11.48
N ILE A 277 15.57 32.67 -11.61
CA ILE A 277 14.83 32.39 -12.85
C ILE A 277 14.18 33.68 -13.34
N GLU A 278 14.42 34.05 -14.59
CA GLU A 278 13.86 35.25 -15.23
C GLU A 278 12.41 35.02 -15.65
N SER A 279 12.12 33.85 -16.23
CA SER A 279 10.78 33.42 -16.62
C SER A 279 10.70 31.90 -16.75
N GLY A 280 9.49 31.35 -16.78
CA GLY A 280 9.23 29.96 -17.14
C GLY A 280 8.27 29.90 -18.33
N GLU A 281 8.56 29.06 -19.31
CA GLU A 281 7.69 28.83 -20.47
C GLU A 281 7.07 27.44 -20.37
N TRP A 282 5.74 27.37 -20.30
CA TRP A 282 5.04 26.08 -20.30
C TRP A 282 5.10 25.50 -21.71
N LYS A 283 5.56 24.25 -21.83
CA LYS A 283 5.65 23.52 -23.10
C LYS A 283 5.02 22.13 -22.96
N ARG A 284 4.18 21.78 -23.93
CA ARG A 284 3.75 20.40 -24.16
C ARG A 284 4.80 19.68 -25.00
N GLU A 285 4.92 18.37 -24.85
CA GLU A 285 5.76 17.58 -25.77
C GLU A 285 5.30 17.77 -27.22
N GLU A 286 6.25 17.97 -28.13
CA GLU A 286 6.04 18.12 -29.58
C GLU A 286 5.92 16.75 -30.27
N TYR A 287 6.52 15.72 -29.69
CA TYR A 287 6.45 14.33 -30.16
C TYR A 287 6.55 13.35 -28.97
N PRO A 288 5.98 12.14 -29.09
CA PRO A 288 5.95 11.18 -27.99
C PRO A 288 7.34 10.87 -27.45
N GLY A 289 7.52 11.12 -26.15
CA GLY A 289 8.77 10.82 -25.46
C GLY A 289 9.84 11.90 -25.60
N GLN A 290 9.51 13.12 -26.06
CA GLN A 290 10.45 14.25 -26.05
C GLN A 290 10.98 14.54 -24.62
N LEU A 291 10.15 14.35 -23.60
CA LEU A 291 10.48 14.61 -22.18
C LEU A 291 10.60 13.30 -21.39
N ALA A 292 11.24 12.28 -21.98
CA ALA A 292 11.31 10.94 -21.41
C ALA A 292 12.26 10.86 -20.21
N ARG A 293 13.40 11.55 -20.26
CA ARG A 293 14.46 11.48 -19.24
C ARG A 293 15.01 12.86 -18.93
N ILE A 294 15.63 12.99 -17.77
CA ILE A 294 16.47 14.15 -17.43
C ILE A 294 17.90 13.65 -17.32
N ARG A 295 18.80 14.22 -18.11
CA ARG A 295 20.24 14.02 -17.97
C ARG A 295 20.82 15.07 -17.05
N LEU A 296 21.57 14.61 -16.05
CA LEU A 296 22.13 15.49 -15.03
C LEU A 296 23.63 15.68 -15.24
N ARG A 297 24.12 16.82 -14.77
CA ARG A 297 25.53 17.18 -14.80
C ARG A 297 26.19 16.74 -13.49
N GLU A 298 26.60 15.47 -13.41
CA GLU A 298 27.16 14.84 -12.20
C GLU A 298 28.38 15.59 -11.63
N GLU A 299 29.13 16.30 -12.46
CA GLU A 299 30.27 17.11 -12.06
C GLU A 299 29.88 18.37 -11.26
N ARG A 300 28.61 18.77 -11.30
CA ARG A 300 28.12 20.01 -10.68
C ARG A 300 27.67 19.81 -9.24
N LEU A 301 27.18 18.63 -8.90
CA LEU A 301 26.70 18.33 -7.56
C LEU A 301 26.98 16.89 -7.18
N GLU A 302 27.63 16.73 -6.03
CA GLU A 302 27.97 15.44 -5.48
C GLU A 302 26.71 14.59 -5.23
N GLY A 303 26.68 13.36 -5.74
CA GLY A 303 25.59 12.42 -5.49
C GLY A 303 24.53 12.33 -6.59
N LEU A 304 24.56 13.21 -7.60
CA LEU A 304 23.56 13.15 -8.68
C LEU A 304 23.62 11.81 -9.42
N PRO A 305 22.47 11.24 -9.82
CA PRO A 305 22.46 10.15 -10.79
C PRO A 305 22.79 10.68 -12.19
N GLU A 306 23.34 9.85 -13.08
CA GLU A 306 23.59 10.25 -14.48
C GLU A 306 22.30 10.70 -15.18
N ARG A 307 21.20 9.96 -14.94
CA ARG A 307 19.89 10.18 -15.53
C ARG A 307 18.76 9.85 -14.56
N VAL A 308 17.61 10.46 -14.78
CA VAL A 308 16.34 10.13 -14.12
C VAL A 308 15.26 9.93 -15.18
N LEU A 309 14.53 8.82 -15.14
CA LEU A 309 13.35 8.61 -15.99
C LEU A 309 12.20 9.51 -15.53
N GLN A 310 11.51 10.13 -16.48
CA GLN A 310 10.39 11.02 -16.22
C GLN A 310 9.13 10.65 -16.98
N ASN A 311 9.23 10.37 -18.28
CA ASN A 311 8.07 10.19 -19.17
C ASN A 311 7.04 11.32 -18.99
N SER A 312 7.51 12.56 -18.97
CA SER A 312 6.64 13.73 -18.81
C SER A 312 5.93 14.04 -20.13
N TRP A 313 4.70 14.56 -20.05
CA TRP A 313 3.90 14.96 -21.21
C TRP A 313 3.90 16.49 -21.43
N ASN A 314 4.43 17.24 -20.46
CA ASN A 314 4.67 18.67 -20.51
C ASN A 314 5.74 19.06 -19.49
N ALA A 315 6.23 20.30 -19.55
CA ALA A 315 7.12 20.89 -18.55
C ALA A 315 7.01 22.42 -18.54
N LEU A 316 7.31 23.04 -17.40
CA LEU A 316 7.66 24.45 -17.29
C LEU A 316 9.17 24.59 -17.51
N VAL A 317 9.57 25.03 -18.70
CA VAL A 317 10.97 25.21 -19.08
C VAL A 317 11.49 26.54 -18.48
N PRO A 318 12.43 26.50 -17.52
CA PRO A 318 12.95 27.72 -16.91
C PRO A 318 13.92 28.43 -17.84
N ARG A 319 13.89 29.77 -17.81
CA ARG A 319 14.93 30.65 -18.34
C ARG A 319 15.81 31.12 -17.18
N PRO A 320 16.94 30.44 -16.92
CA PRO A 320 17.75 30.72 -15.75
C PRO A 320 18.59 32.00 -15.91
N ARG A 321 18.55 32.88 -14.89
CA ARG A 321 19.37 34.08 -14.75
C ARG A 321 19.31 34.61 -13.29
N PRO A 322 20.36 34.47 -12.45
CA PRO A 322 21.68 33.87 -12.69
C PRO A 322 21.77 32.37 -12.35
N ALA A 323 20.65 31.64 -12.27
CA ALA A 323 20.70 30.20 -11.98
C ALA A 323 21.50 29.40 -13.03
N GLU A 324 21.97 28.24 -12.63
CA GLU A 324 22.72 27.32 -13.50
C GLU A 324 21.83 26.16 -13.92
N VAL A 325 22.06 25.61 -15.12
CA VAL A 325 21.36 24.39 -15.55
C VAL A 325 22.05 23.17 -14.97
N LEU A 326 21.34 22.44 -14.12
CA LEU A 326 21.80 21.19 -13.48
C LEU A 326 21.44 19.94 -14.31
N GLY A 327 20.37 20.04 -15.13
CA GLY A 327 19.98 18.97 -16.03
C GLY A 327 19.15 19.43 -17.22
N THR A 328 19.22 18.67 -18.32
CA THR A 328 18.47 18.91 -19.56
C THR A 328 17.56 17.71 -19.88
N TRP A 329 16.48 17.98 -20.60
CA TRP A 329 15.57 16.93 -21.06
C TRP A 329 16.22 16.12 -22.19
N GLU A 330 16.16 14.79 -22.06
CA GLU A 330 16.50 13.82 -23.11
C GLU A 330 15.24 13.09 -23.58
N ASP A 331 15.17 12.81 -24.89
CA ASP A 331 14.05 12.08 -25.47
C ASP A 331 14.11 10.55 -25.21
N GLY A 332 13.10 9.82 -25.68
CA GLY A 332 12.99 8.36 -25.53
C GLY A 332 14.16 7.59 -26.13
N GLN A 333 14.86 8.17 -27.10
CA GLN A 333 16.05 7.62 -27.76
C GLN A 333 17.37 8.06 -27.10
N GLY A 334 17.30 8.93 -26.08
CA GLY A 334 18.46 9.45 -25.35
C GLY A 334 19.11 10.67 -26.02
N LYS A 335 18.42 11.36 -26.93
CA LYS A 335 18.91 12.60 -27.55
C LYS A 335 18.58 13.80 -26.67
N ASP A 336 19.58 14.65 -26.44
CA ASP A 336 19.40 15.93 -25.72
C ASP A 336 18.49 16.86 -26.53
N THR A 337 17.46 17.40 -25.87
CA THR A 337 16.51 18.36 -26.46
C THR A 337 17.00 19.81 -26.35
N GLY A 338 18.02 20.07 -25.54
CA GLY A 338 18.51 21.41 -25.21
C GLY A 338 17.63 22.19 -24.23
N LEU A 339 16.50 21.62 -23.81
CA LEU A 339 15.57 22.25 -22.87
C LEU A 339 16.08 22.06 -21.43
N PRO A 340 16.26 23.14 -20.65
CA PRO A 340 16.55 23.03 -19.22
C PRO A 340 15.43 22.28 -18.48
N ALA A 341 15.81 21.30 -17.67
CA ALA A 341 14.89 20.50 -16.87
C ALA A 341 15.02 20.80 -15.38
N ILE A 342 16.25 20.99 -14.89
CA ILE A 342 16.53 21.31 -13.48
C ILE A 342 17.52 22.47 -13.43
N THR A 343 17.25 23.48 -12.61
CA THR A 343 18.15 24.61 -12.37
C THR A 343 18.58 24.71 -10.91
N TRP A 344 19.79 25.22 -10.70
CA TRP A 344 20.47 25.34 -9.41
C TRP A 344 20.77 26.80 -9.08
N HIS A 345 20.48 27.22 -7.85
CA HIS A 345 20.83 28.52 -7.29
C HIS A 345 21.16 28.36 -5.80
N PRO A 346 22.02 29.21 -5.19
CA PRO A 346 22.34 29.10 -3.76
C PRO A 346 21.13 29.18 -2.80
N ASN A 347 20.00 29.73 -3.25
CA ASN A 347 18.75 29.77 -2.48
C ASN A 347 17.84 28.55 -2.72
N GLY A 348 18.09 27.77 -3.76
CA GLY A 348 17.22 26.64 -4.08
C GLY A 348 17.36 26.07 -5.49
N VAL A 349 16.52 25.07 -5.75
CA VAL A 349 16.45 24.30 -6.98
C VAL A 349 15.07 24.45 -7.58
N PHE A 350 14.99 24.51 -8.90
CA PHE A 350 13.74 24.40 -9.63
C PHE A 350 13.76 23.19 -10.56
N ILE A 351 12.69 22.38 -10.51
CA ILE A 351 12.47 21.22 -11.37
C ILE A 351 11.30 21.55 -12.30
N GLY A 352 11.51 21.48 -13.60
CA GLY A 352 10.55 21.93 -14.61
C GLY A 352 9.25 21.11 -14.68
N HIS A 353 9.16 19.98 -13.99
CA HIS A 353 7.94 19.18 -13.89
C HIS A 353 7.86 18.50 -12.52
N VAL A 354 6.68 17.97 -12.18
CA VAL A 354 6.51 17.14 -11.00
C VAL A 354 7.30 15.85 -11.18
N LEU A 355 7.88 15.33 -10.11
CA LEU A 355 8.62 14.07 -10.19
C LEU A 355 7.64 12.90 -10.31
N THR A 356 7.59 12.28 -11.49
CA THR A 356 6.69 11.15 -11.75
C THR A 356 7.07 9.87 -10.96
N PRO A 357 6.14 8.93 -10.72
CA PRO A 357 6.41 7.75 -9.90
C PRO A 357 7.47 6.76 -10.40
N GLY A 358 7.77 6.73 -11.70
CA GLY A 358 8.75 5.79 -12.26
C GLY A 358 10.15 6.01 -11.68
N ASP A 359 11.05 5.03 -11.75
CA ASP A 359 12.48 5.22 -11.40
C ASP A 359 12.70 5.87 -10.01
N ALA A 360 11.98 5.35 -9.01
CA ALA A 360 11.98 5.86 -7.64
C ALA A 360 13.38 5.91 -7.02
N GLU A 361 14.25 4.97 -7.37
CA GLU A 361 15.62 4.91 -6.85
C GLU A 361 16.45 6.11 -7.33
N ALA A 362 16.50 6.38 -8.64
CA ALA A 362 17.25 7.51 -9.18
C ALA A 362 16.66 8.85 -8.68
N LYS A 363 15.33 8.94 -8.52
CA LYS A 363 14.69 10.13 -7.94
C LYS A 363 15.03 10.35 -6.48
N THR A 364 15.08 9.28 -5.70
CA THR A 364 15.52 9.34 -4.30
C THR A 364 16.97 9.81 -4.25
N GLN A 365 17.85 9.25 -5.08
CA GLN A 365 19.25 9.69 -5.20
C GLN A 365 19.35 11.17 -5.61
N LEU A 366 18.56 11.62 -6.61
CA LEU A 366 18.48 13.02 -7.01
C LEU A 366 18.11 13.91 -5.82
N LEU A 367 17.02 13.61 -5.12
CA LEU A 367 16.57 14.44 -3.99
C LEU A 367 17.61 14.50 -2.87
N LEU A 368 18.26 13.37 -2.53
CA LEU A 368 19.35 13.36 -1.54
C LEU A 368 20.53 14.23 -1.98
N ALA A 369 20.93 14.16 -3.25
CA ALA A 369 22.00 14.97 -3.80
C ALA A 369 21.65 16.47 -3.75
N LEU A 370 20.42 16.84 -4.12
CA LEU A 370 19.94 18.23 -4.03
C LEU A 370 19.96 18.74 -2.58
N LEU A 371 19.48 17.94 -1.63
CA LEU A 371 19.47 18.30 -0.21
C LEU A 371 20.88 18.50 0.35
N VAL A 372 21.79 17.56 0.10
CA VAL A 372 23.19 17.65 0.53
C VAL A 372 23.91 18.79 -0.17
N GLY A 373 23.61 19.05 -1.43
CA GLY A 373 24.15 20.19 -2.15
C GLY A 373 23.72 21.54 -1.55
N LEU A 374 22.45 21.65 -1.15
CA LEU A 374 21.89 22.89 -0.62
C LEU A 374 22.34 23.13 0.83
N ARG A 375 22.55 22.04 1.58
CA ARG A 375 22.96 22.02 2.99
C ARG A 375 23.99 20.91 3.21
N PRO A 376 25.28 21.17 2.94
CA PRO A 376 26.36 20.18 3.07
C PRO A 376 26.45 19.54 4.46
N GLU A 377 26.02 20.25 5.51
CA GLU A 377 25.96 19.72 6.87
C GLU A 377 25.03 18.50 7.03
N LEU A 378 24.05 18.33 6.13
CA LEU A 378 23.16 17.16 6.12
C LEU A 378 23.87 15.87 5.68
N LYS A 379 25.04 15.97 5.01
CA LYS A 379 25.76 14.80 4.47
C LYS A 379 26.07 13.77 5.53
N GLY A 380 26.58 14.19 6.69
CA GLY A 380 26.97 13.27 7.77
C GLY A 380 25.77 12.52 8.34
N GLU A 381 24.63 13.20 8.48
CA GLU A 381 23.38 12.57 8.92
C GLU A 381 22.83 11.61 7.87
N VAL A 382 22.65 12.07 6.62
CA VAL A 382 22.21 11.23 5.49
C VAL A 382 23.06 9.97 5.41
N SER A 383 24.39 10.11 5.48
CA SER A 383 25.31 9.00 5.36
C SER A 383 25.18 7.99 6.51
N ARG A 384 25.10 8.46 7.76
CA ARG A 384 24.88 7.59 8.94
C ARG A 384 23.56 6.83 8.83
N ARG A 385 22.49 7.51 8.40
CA ARG A 385 21.16 6.91 8.30
C ARG A 385 21.06 5.89 7.17
N LEU A 386 21.60 6.20 6.00
CA LEU A 386 21.71 5.23 4.90
C LEU A 386 22.46 3.96 5.33
N LEU A 387 23.56 4.10 6.09
CA LEU A 387 24.29 2.95 6.65
C LEU A 387 23.52 2.19 7.72
N ALA A 388 22.78 2.88 8.59
CA ALA A 388 21.95 2.23 9.60
C ALA A 388 20.86 1.37 8.95
N ARG A 389 20.29 1.84 7.84
CA ARG A 389 19.24 1.13 7.07
C ARG A 389 19.76 0.01 6.18
N LEU A 390 21.05 0.01 5.84
CA LEU A 390 21.65 -1.05 5.00
C LEU A 390 21.31 -2.47 5.51
N GLY A 391 21.23 -2.65 6.83
CA GLY A 391 20.90 -3.92 7.45
C GLY A 391 19.45 -4.08 7.90
N GLN A 392 18.62 -3.05 7.77
CA GLN A 392 17.19 -3.14 8.09
C GLN A 392 16.47 -3.90 6.99
N PHE A 393 15.88 -5.04 7.35
CA PHE A 393 15.31 -5.96 6.38
C PHE A 393 14.02 -6.57 6.91
N LEU A 394 12.88 -6.22 6.30
CA LEU A 394 11.55 -6.64 6.76
C LEU A 394 11.34 -6.29 8.25
N HIS A 395 11.10 -7.29 9.10
CA HIS A 395 10.92 -7.14 10.55
C HIS A 395 12.24 -7.04 11.34
N LEU A 396 13.39 -7.16 10.67
CA LEU A 396 14.70 -7.21 11.32
C LEU A 396 15.27 -5.78 11.48
N PRO A 397 15.58 -5.36 12.71
CA PRO A 397 15.83 -3.94 13.03
C PRO A 397 17.19 -3.42 12.60
N ASP A 398 18.15 -4.32 12.32
CA ASP A 398 19.51 -3.94 11.97
C ASP A 398 20.27 -5.08 11.26
N TRP A 399 21.49 -4.75 10.82
CA TRP A 399 22.37 -5.68 10.11
C TRP A 399 22.67 -6.96 10.87
N ASN A 400 22.94 -6.86 12.18
CA ASN A 400 23.35 -8.03 12.96
C ASN A 400 22.17 -8.98 13.13
N ALA A 401 20.97 -8.45 13.40
CA ALA A 401 19.74 -9.22 13.43
C ALA A 401 19.49 -9.91 12.08
N THR A 402 19.64 -9.17 10.97
CA THR A 402 19.45 -9.73 9.62
C THR A 402 20.45 -10.83 9.29
N VAL A 403 21.74 -10.60 9.54
CA VAL A 403 22.76 -11.62 9.27
C VAL A 403 22.58 -12.84 10.17
N SER A 404 22.31 -12.65 11.46
CA SER A 404 22.05 -13.76 12.38
C SER A 404 20.83 -14.59 11.95
N PHE A 405 19.76 -13.93 11.52
CA PHE A 405 18.59 -14.61 10.97
C PHE A 405 18.96 -15.44 9.74
N ILE A 406 19.68 -14.85 8.78
CA ILE A 406 20.10 -15.53 7.55
C ILE A 406 20.98 -16.76 7.87
N GLU A 407 21.92 -16.63 8.82
CA GLU A 407 22.79 -17.74 9.26
C GLU A 407 21.97 -18.87 9.88
N GLN A 408 21.06 -18.56 10.82
CA GLN A 408 20.19 -19.55 11.47
C GLN A 408 19.24 -20.21 10.47
N GLN A 409 18.66 -19.43 9.56
CA GLN A 409 17.75 -19.93 8.54
C GLN A 409 18.50 -20.85 7.56
N ALA A 410 19.71 -20.48 7.15
CA ALA A 410 20.56 -21.31 6.30
C ALA A 410 20.96 -22.61 6.99
N GLU A 411 21.30 -22.57 8.28
CA GLU A 411 21.63 -23.77 9.07
C GLU A 411 20.43 -24.73 9.14
N ARG A 412 19.25 -24.23 9.51
CA ARG A 412 18.00 -25.01 9.56
C ARG A 412 17.67 -25.68 8.23
N ASN A 413 17.99 -25.01 7.12
CA ASN A 413 17.70 -25.46 5.77
C ASN A 413 18.86 -26.21 5.09
N GLY A 414 20.00 -26.41 5.77
CA GLY A 414 21.18 -27.07 5.20
C GLY A 414 21.87 -26.28 4.08
N ARG A 415 21.71 -24.95 4.03
CA ARG A 415 22.22 -24.04 2.98
C ARG A 415 23.45 -23.23 3.41
N SER A 416 24.03 -23.49 4.59
CA SER A 416 25.14 -22.71 5.15
C SER A 416 26.35 -22.58 4.21
N ALA A 417 26.68 -23.62 3.44
CA ALA A 417 27.81 -23.61 2.50
C ALA A 417 27.62 -22.62 1.34
N GLU A 418 26.38 -22.40 0.89
CA GLU A 418 26.06 -21.44 -0.18
C GLU A 418 25.92 -20.01 0.36
N VAL A 419 25.39 -19.87 1.58
CA VAL A 419 25.08 -18.57 2.18
C VAL A 419 26.30 -17.88 2.78
N LYS A 420 27.20 -18.64 3.41
CA LYS A 420 28.40 -18.10 4.07
C LYS A 420 29.25 -17.18 3.17
N PRO A 421 29.64 -17.55 1.94
CA PRO A 421 30.43 -16.66 1.08
C PRO A 421 29.66 -15.38 0.68
N LEU A 422 28.33 -15.45 0.54
CA LEU A 422 27.50 -14.26 0.25
C LEU A 422 27.47 -13.31 1.44
N LEU A 423 27.40 -13.82 2.68
CA LEU A 423 27.48 -13.00 3.88
C LEU A 423 28.86 -12.38 4.09
N GLU A 424 29.94 -13.11 3.79
CA GLU A 424 31.31 -12.57 3.81
C GLU A 424 31.48 -11.44 2.80
N GLU A 425 30.97 -11.61 1.57
CA GLU A 425 30.92 -10.55 0.56
C GLU A 425 30.10 -9.35 1.03
N ALA A 426 28.91 -9.58 1.59
CA ALA A 426 28.04 -8.52 2.08
C ALA A 426 28.70 -7.73 3.22
N ARG A 427 29.41 -8.39 4.14
CA ARG A 427 30.21 -7.76 5.19
C ARG A 427 31.31 -6.87 4.59
N ARG A 428 32.07 -7.37 3.61
CA ARG A 428 33.10 -6.57 2.91
C ARG A 428 32.50 -5.34 2.22
N ARG A 429 31.36 -5.48 1.54
CA ARG A 429 30.66 -4.35 0.89
C ARG A 429 30.14 -3.34 1.90
N ARG A 430 29.68 -3.78 3.06
CA ARG A 430 29.29 -2.91 4.18
C ARG A 430 30.48 -2.11 4.70
N GLU A 431 31.65 -2.73 4.87
CA GLU A 431 32.87 -2.03 5.29
C GLU A 431 33.31 -0.98 4.25
N GLU A 432 33.21 -1.30 2.96
CA GLU A 432 33.44 -0.34 1.87
C GLU A 432 32.45 0.84 1.95
N ALA A 433 31.17 0.59 2.22
CA ALA A 433 30.17 1.64 2.43
C ALA A 433 30.48 2.49 3.67
N GLN A 434 30.93 1.88 4.77
CA GLN A 434 31.34 2.59 5.98
C GLN A 434 32.53 3.52 5.73
N ARG A 435 33.55 3.07 4.99
CA ARG A 435 34.65 3.92 4.55
C ARG A 435 34.16 5.06 3.65
N ALA A 436 33.28 4.75 2.68
CA ALA A 436 32.71 5.76 1.78
C ALA A 436 31.88 6.82 2.51
N ALA A 437 31.24 6.50 3.63
CA ALA A 437 30.52 7.47 4.45
C ALA A 437 31.44 8.43 5.21
N LEU A 438 32.66 8.01 5.55
CA LEU A 438 33.66 8.82 6.26
C LEU A 438 34.49 9.68 5.29
N GLU A 439 34.92 9.08 4.18
CA GLU A 439 35.98 9.63 3.31
C GLU A 439 35.52 9.86 1.87
N GLY A 440 34.33 9.37 1.51
CA GLY A 440 33.84 9.34 0.13
C GLY A 440 32.77 10.37 -0.20
N THR A 441 32.30 10.28 -1.44
CA THR A 441 31.14 11.04 -1.93
C THR A 441 29.83 10.33 -1.61
N LEU A 442 28.71 11.05 -1.56
CA LEU A 442 27.37 10.50 -1.43
C LEU A 442 27.05 9.51 -2.57
N ALA A 443 27.49 9.81 -3.80
CA ALA A 443 27.38 8.89 -4.93
C ALA A 443 28.12 7.56 -4.66
N SER A 444 29.36 7.64 -4.17
CA SER A 444 30.16 6.46 -3.81
C SER A 444 29.47 5.65 -2.72
N LEU A 445 28.96 6.31 -1.68
CA LEU A 445 28.22 5.67 -0.59
C LEU A 445 26.97 4.93 -1.09
N LEU A 446 26.11 5.62 -1.85
CA LEU A 446 24.88 5.03 -2.40
C LEU A 446 25.18 3.81 -3.28
N GLY A 447 26.21 3.90 -4.13
CA GLY A 447 26.67 2.78 -4.94
C GLY A 447 27.13 1.58 -4.10
N ARG A 448 27.90 1.81 -3.04
CA ARG A 448 28.36 0.73 -2.13
C ARG A 448 27.22 0.14 -1.31
N ILE A 449 26.27 0.96 -0.87
CA ILE A 449 25.07 0.48 -0.18
C ILE A 449 24.25 -0.42 -1.08
N ARG A 450 24.00 -0.01 -2.34
CA ARG A 450 23.27 -0.84 -3.31
C ARG A 450 23.92 -2.21 -3.49
N GLN A 451 25.25 -2.25 -3.67
CA GLN A 451 26.01 -3.49 -3.80
C GLN A 451 25.92 -4.38 -2.56
N ALA A 452 26.01 -3.78 -1.37
CA ALA A 452 25.86 -4.50 -0.10
C ALA A 452 24.43 -5.06 0.08
N GLN A 453 23.40 -4.27 -0.23
CA GLN A 453 21.99 -4.69 -0.17
C GLN A 453 21.69 -5.82 -1.15
N GLU A 454 22.17 -5.72 -2.38
CA GLU A 454 21.98 -6.77 -3.40
C GLU A 454 22.59 -8.10 -2.95
N THR A 455 23.81 -8.06 -2.41
CA THR A 455 24.48 -9.26 -1.89
C THR A 455 23.74 -9.83 -0.68
N LEU A 456 23.28 -8.98 0.24
CA LEU A 456 22.51 -9.39 1.40
C LEU A 456 21.15 -10.00 1.02
N ARG A 457 20.44 -9.42 0.05
CA ARG A 457 19.19 -9.96 -0.52
C ARG A 457 19.39 -11.34 -1.17
N ARG A 458 20.51 -11.54 -1.87
CA ARG A 458 20.87 -12.85 -2.41
C ARG A 458 21.15 -13.86 -1.29
N ALA A 459 21.89 -13.47 -0.25
CA ALA A 459 22.12 -14.32 0.92
C ALA A 459 20.80 -14.71 1.61
N TRP A 460 19.89 -13.74 1.77
CA TRP A 460 18.53 -13.97 2.27
C TRP A 460 17.81 -15.02 1.42
N ALA A 461 17.68 -14.80 0.11
CA ALA A 461 16.96 -15.71 -0.77
C ALA A 461 17.55 -17.12 -0.77
N CYS A 462 18.88 -17.26 -0.77
CA CYS A 462 19.57 -18.55 -0.70
C CYS A 462 19.40 -19.27 0.65
N SER A 463 19.09 -18.57 1.74
CA SER A 463 18.92 -19.17 3.06
C SER A 463 17.66 -20.02 3.20
N PHE A 464 16.69 -19.84 2.29
CA PHE A 464 15.46 -20.63 2.25
C PHE A 464 15.60 -21.88 1.39
N SER A 465 14.77 -22.88 1.68
CA SER A 465 14.67 -24.10 0.90
C SER A 465 13.31 -24.26 0.22
N SER A 466 13.36 -24.99 -0.87
CA SER A 466 12.21 -25.44 -1.63
C SER A 466 11.51 -26.60 -0.91
N ARG A 467 10.18 -26.70 -1.05
CA ARG A 467 9.36 -27.79 -0.50
C ARG A 467 8.66 -28.53 -1.63
N ALA A 468 8.73 -29.87 -1.66
CA ALA A 468 7.99 -30.70 -2.60
C ALA A 468 7.32 -31.89 -1.88
N PRO A 469 6.08 -32.29 -2.25
CA PRO A 469 5.19 -31.63 -3.21
C PRO A 469 4.64 -30.31 -2.65
N GLU A 470 4.44 -29.32 -3.53
CA GLU A 470 3.85 -28.02 -3.19
C GLU A 470 3.21 -27.40 -4.44
N PHE A 471 2.00 -26.84 -4.30
CA PHE A 471 1.37 -26.11 -5.40
C PHE A 471 1.91 -24.68 -5.47
N ARG A 472 2.49 -24.31 -6.61
CA ARG A 472 3.16 -23.03 -6.81
C ARG A 472 2.65 -22.42 -8.09
N ALA A 473 1.73 -21.48 -7.95
CA ALA A 473 1.06 -20.91 -9.09
C ALA A 473 1.19 -19.39 -9.18
N LEU A 474 0.97 -18.85 -10.37
CA LEU A 474 0.68 -17.44 -10.56
C LEU A 474 -0.65 -17.23 -11.26
N TRP A 475 -1.38 -16.22 -10.81
CA TRP A 475 -2.42 -15.62 -11.63
C TRP A 475 -1.78 -14.78 -12.73
N CYS A 476 -2.31 -14.88 -13.95
CA CYS A 476 -1.95 -14.00 -15.05
C CYS A 476 -3.21 -13.28 -15.56
N HIS A 477 -3.36 -12.01 -15.18
CA HIS A 477 -4.55 -11.22 -15.49
C HIS A 477 -4.70 -10.89 -16.97
N SER A 478 -3.59 -10.78 -17.69
CA SER A 478 -3.56 -10.58 -19.14
C SER A 478 -3.82 -11.90 -19.85
N ALA A 479 -4.85 -11.93 -20.71
CA ALA A 479 -5.11 -13.07 -21.59
C ALA A 479 -3.98 -13.35 -22.58
N PHE A 480 -3.06 -12.40 -22.75
CA PHE A 480 -1.94 -12.49 -23.69
C PHE A 480 -0.60 -12.72 -23.00
N GLY A 481 -0.59 -13.06 -21.71
CA GLY A 481 0.63 -13.26 -20.95
C GLY A 481 1.38 -11.94 -20.68
N ILE A 482 2.70 -12.05 -20.55
CA ILE A 482 3.61 -10.93 -20.24
C ILE A 482 3.82 -10.06 -21.50
N SER A 483 3.80 -8.74 -21.32
CA SER A 483 4.05 -7.79 -22.40
C SER A 483 5.41 -8.03 -23.06
N GLY A 484 5.41 -8.21 -24.39
CA GLY A 484 6.61 -8.47 -25.18
C GLY A 484 7.05 -9.94 -25.22
N TRP A 485 6.36 -10.85 -24.52
CA TRP A 485 6.69 -12.28 -24.48
C TRP A 485 5.61 -13.12 -25.16
N THR A 486 6.00 -14.29 -25.68
CA THR A 486 5.07 -15.34 -26.07
C THR A 486 4.70 -16.22 -24.88
N TRP A 487 3.60 -16.99 -24.97
CA TRP A 487 3.27 -18.00 -23.96
C TRP A 487 4.38 -19.03 -23.77
N GLU A 488 5.07 -19.43 -24.84
CA GLU A 488 6.24 -20.30 -24.77
C GLU A 488 7.34 -19.72 -23.87
N GLN A 489 7.70 -18.45 -24.06
CA GLN A 489 8.70 -17.77 -23.23
C GLN A 489 8.22 -17.66 -21.78
N ALA A 490 6.97 -17.26 -21.57
CA ALA A 490 6.39 -17.06 -20.25
C ALA A 490 6.29 -18.35 -19.44
N ILE A 491 5.84 -19.45 -20.05
CA ILE A 491 5.70 -20.74 -19.35
C ILE A 491 7.05 -21.42 -19.14
N ARG A 492 7.96 -21.36 -20.12
CA ARG A 492 9.34 -21.85 -19.91
C ARG A 492 9.98 -21.16 -18.72
N HIS A 493 9.90 -19.84 -18.70
CA HIS A 493 10.43 -19.03 -17.61
C HIS A 493 9.79 -19.41 -16.27
N LEU A 494 8.48 -19.59 -16.23
CA LEU A 494 7.74 -20.02 -15.04
C LEU A 494 8.25 -21.37 -14.49
N ALA A 495 8.37 -22.38 -15.37
CA ALA A 495 8.84 -23.72 -15.03
C ALA A 495 10.30 -23.70 -14.55
N GLU A 496 11.17 -22.96 -15.25
CA GLU A 496 12.57 -22.78 -14.87
C GLU A 496 12.69 -22.18 -13.46
N HIS A 497 11.78 -21.31 -13.05
CA HIS A 497 11.78 -20.70 -11.71
C HIS A 497 11.03 -21.51 -10.63
N GLY A 498 10.69 -22.76 -10.94
CA GLY A 498 10.18 -23.75 -9.99
C GLY A 498 8.71 -23.62 -9.66
N PHE A 499 7.92 -22.98 -10.52
CA PHE A 499 6.47 -22.95 -10.48
C PHE A 499 5.89 -24.05 -11.35
N ASN A 500 4.75 -24.60 -10.94
CA ASN A 500 4.15 -25.78 -11.55
C ASN A 500 2.70 -25.57 -12.01
N ALA A 501 2.14 -24.38 -11.84
CA ALA A 501 0.82 -24.06 -12.35
C ALA A 501 0.68 -22.58 -12.76
N ILE A 502 -0.23 -22.32 -13.70
CA ILE A 502 -0.68 -20.97 -14.07
C ILE A 502 -2.19 -20.88 -14.07
N LEU A 503 -2.71 -19.74 -13.62
CA LEU A 503 -4.13 -19.39 -13.67
C LEU A 503 -4.33 -18.19 -14.61
N PRO A 504 -4.36 -18.39 -15.93
CA PRO A 504 -4.49 -17.28 -16.88
C PRO A 504 -5.94 -16.87 -17.09
N ASN A 505 -6.21 -15.56 -17.05
CA ASN A 505 -7.52 -14.98 -17.32
C ASN A 505 -7.82 -15.02 -18.82
N MET A 506 -8.74 -15.88 -19.25
CA MET A 506 -9.00 -16.09 -20.68
C MET A 506 -10.42 -15.68 -21.10
N LEU A 507 -11.29 -15.35 -20.14
CA LEU A 507 -12.66 -14.97 -20.41
C LEU A 507 -13.30 -14.19 -19.25
N TRP A 508 -14.25 -13.33 -19.59
CA TRP A 508 -15.04 -12.52 -18.66
C TRP A 508 -16.53 -12.80 -18.87
N ALA A 509 -17.42 -12.04 -18.24
CA ALA A 509 -18.87 -12.22 -18.41
C ALA A 509 -19.39 -11.91 -19.83
N GLY A 510 -18.65 -11.12 -20.61
CA GLY A 510 -19.07 -10.66 -21.94
C GLY A 510 -17.99 -10.64 -23.00
N ARG A 511 -16.89 -11.38 -22.79
CA ARG A 511 -15.79 -11.49 -23.76
C ARG A 511 -14.97 -12.76 -23.56
N ALA A 512 -14.43 -13.29 -24.65
CA ALA A 512 -13.50 -14.41 -24.67
C ALA A 512 -12.25 -14.07 -25.50
N TYR A 513 -11.10 -14.57 -25.05
CA TYR A 513 -9.80 -14.44 -25.74
C TYR A 513 -9.43 -15.73 -26.49
N TYR A 514 -10.45 -16.45 -26.92
CA TYR A 514 -10.42 -17.64 -27.75
C TYR A 514 -11.69 -17.66 -28.63
N PRO A 515 -11.77 -18.49 -29.70
CA PRO A 515 -12.92 -18.57 -30.60
C PRO A 515 -14.17 -19.17 -29.92
N SER A 516 -14.84 -18.36 -29.09
CA SER A 516 -16.01 -18.77 -28.32
C SER A 516 -17.28 -18.75 -29.16
N GLN A 517 -18.15 -19.75 -28.95
CA GLN A 517 -19.52 -19.83 -29.47
C GLN A 517 -20.55 -19.28 -28.48
N VAL A 518 -20.15 -19.06 -27.21
CA VAL A 518 -21.02 -18.59 -26.13
C VAL A 518 -20.86 -17.09 -25.89
N LEU A 519 -19.63 -16.58 -25.93
CA LEU A 519 -19.29 -15.19 -25.65
C LEU A 519 -18.77 -14.48 -26.91
N PRO A 520 -18.88 -13.14 -27.00
CA PRO A 520 -18.19 -12.37 -28.02
C PRO A 520 -16.68 -12.66 -27.99
N THR A 521 -16.14 -13.06 -29.12
CA THR A 521 -14.70 -13.24 -29.30
C THR A 521 -14.06 -11.87 -29.51
N MET A 522 -12.99 -11.57 -28.77
CA MET A 522 -12.28 -10.30 -28.91
C MET A 522 -11.53 -10.24 -30.25
N PRO A 523 -11.53 -9.10 -30.98
CA PRO A 523 -10.88 -8.97 -32.29
C PRO A 523 -9.39 -9.35 -32.30
N GLU A 524 -8.70 -9.16 -31.18
CA GLU A 524 -7.30 -9.52 -31.00
C GLU A 524 -7.05 -11.03 -31.20
N VAL A 525 -8.06 -11.89 -31.06
CA VAL A 525 -7.93 -13.34 -31.33
C VAL A 525 -7.65 -13.60 -32.81
N GLU A 526 -8.17 -12.79 -33.73
CA GLU A 526 -7.91 -12.93 -35.17
C GLU A 526 -6.44 -12.72 -35.52
N THR A 527 -5.78 -11.80 -34.81
CA THR A 527 -4.39 -11.40 -35.10
C THR A 527 -3.36 -12.07 -34.19
N ARG A 528 -3.75 -12.44 -32.97
CA ARG A 528 -2.86 -13.00 -31.94
C ARG A 528 -3.12 -14.48 -31.63
N GLY A 529 -4.17 -15.07 -32.23
CA GLY A 529 -4.53 -16.47 -32.09
C GLY A 529 -5.37 -16.79 -30.86
N ASP A 530 -5.77 -18.06 -30.75
CA ASP A 530 -6.47 -18.63 -29.59
C ASP A 530 -5.54 -18.70 -28.38
N GLN A 531 -5.77 -17.85 -27.38
CA GLN A 531 -4.86 -17.74 -26.24
C GLN A 531 -4.91 -18.95 -25.31
N ILE A 532 -6.04 -19.66 -25.20
CA ILE A 532 -6.10 -20.88 -24.40
C ILE A 532 -5.25 -21.96 -25.07
N ALA A 533 -5.39 -22.15 -26.39
CA ALA A 533 -4.62 -23.15 -27.12
C ALA A 533 -3.10 -22.89 -27.03
N LEU A 534 -2.68 -21.63 -27.23
CA LEU A 534 -1.27 -21.23 -27.17
C LEU A 534 -0.66 -21.42 -25.78
N CYS A 535 -1.38 -21.02 -24.73
CA CYS A 535 -0.93 -21.20 -23.34
C CYS A 535 -0.85 -22.70 -22.97
N LEU A 536 -1.88 -23.47 -23.35
CA LEU A 536 -1.96 -24.91 -23.09
C LEU A 536 -0.83 -25.69 -23.79
N GLU A 537 -0.48 -25.34 -25.03
CA GLU A 537 0.64 -25.97 -25.74
C GLU A 537 1.96 -25.77 -24.98
N ALA A 538 2.23 -24.54 -24.55
CA ALA A 538 3.43 -24.23 -23.77
C ALA A 538 3.43 -24.95 -22.42
N CYS A 539 2.28 -24.95 -21.71
CA CYS A 539 2.09 -25.66 -20.44
C CYS A 539 2.44 -27.15 -20.54
N ARG A 540 1.96 -27.83 -21.59
CA ARG A 540 2.27 -29.24 -21.85
C ARG A 540 3.75 -29.50 -22.10
N ARG A 541 4.43 -28.58 -22.80
CA ARG A 541 5.85 -28.72 -23.12
C ARG A 541 6.74 -28.65 -21.88
N TYR A 542 6.37 -27.82 -20.90
CA TYR A 542 7.18 -27.56 -19.71
C TYR A 542 6.63 -28.20 -18.42
N GLY A 543 5.57 -29.01 -18.52
CA GLY A 543 5.00 -29.71 -17.37
C GLY A 543 4.34 -28.78 -16.34
N VAL A 544 3.74 -27.68 -16.81
CA VAL A 544 3.01 -26.71 -15.98
C VAL A 544 1.52 -26.96 -16.12
N GLU A 545 0.78 -26.98 -15.02
CA GLU A 545 -0.68 -27.10 -15.03
C GLU A 545 -1.34 -25.79 -15.49
N ILE A 546 -2.41 -25.88 -16.27
CA ILE A 546 -3.21 -24.72 -16.68
C ILE A 546 -4.62 -24.79 -16.08
N HIS A 547 -4.96 -23.75 -15.29
CA HIS A 547 -6.28 -23.58 -14.70
C HIS A 547 -6.94 -22.32 -15.25
N VAL A 548 -7.82 -22.49 -16.24
CA VAL A 548 -8.37 -21.33 -16.97
C VAL A 548 -9.23 -20.48 -16.05
N TRP A 549 -8.82 -19.24 -15.84
CA TRP A 549 -9.51 -18.27 -15.00
C TRP A 549 -10.58 -17.52 -15.80
N LYS A 550 -11.80 -17.51 -15.26
CA LYS A 550 -12.91 -16.65 -15.69
C LYS A 550 -13.21 -15.55 -14.67
N VAL A 551 -13.34 -14.31 -15.13
CA VAL A 551 -14.01 -13.26 -14.36
C VAL A 551 -15.53 -13.38 -14.56
N ASN A 552 -16.26 -13.76 -13.51
CA ASN A 552 -17.71 -13.94 -13.55
C ASN A 552 -18.47 -12.63 -13.35
N TRP A 553 -19.64 -12.52 -13.98
CA TRP A 553 -20.62 -11.43 -13.88
C TRP A 553 -20.17 -10.02 -14.33
N ASN A 554 -18.91 -9.65 -14.19
CA ASN A 554 -18.37 -8.34 -14.53
C ASN A 554 -18.20 -8.17 -16.05
N LEU A 555 -18.83 -7.14 -16.62
CA LEU A 555 -18.83 -6.84 -18.06
C LEU A 555 -17.76 -5.83 -18.48
N SER A 556 -16.79 -5.53 -17.63
CA SER A 556 -15.71 -4.60 -17.96
C SER A 556 -15.00 -5.01 -19.25
N GLY A 557 -14.92 -4.07 -20.18
CA GLY A 557 -14.33 -4.22 -21.52
C GLY A 557 -15.00 -5.25 -22.43
N ALA A 558 -16.25 -5.65 -22.16
CA ALA A 558 -17.10 -6.34 -23.13
C ALA A 558 -17.47 -5.40 -24.31
N PRO A 559 -17.74 -5.94 -25.52
CA PRO A 559 -18.17 -5.13 -26.65
C PRO A 559 -19.43 -4.31 -26.35
N ARG A 560 -19.46 -3.06 -26.82
CA ARG A 560 -20.54 -2.11 -26.52
C ARG A 560 -21.91 -2.64 -26.95
N GLU A 561 -22.01 -3.20 -28.16
CA GLU A 561 -23.24 -3.77 -28.71
C GLU A 561 -23.77 -4.95 -27.87
N PHE A 562 -22.88 -5.76 -27.31
CA PHE A 562 -23.24 -6.87 -26.43
C PHE A 562 -23.87 -6.34 -25.14
N VAL A 563 -23.24 -5.32 -24.52
CA VAL A 563 -23.75 -4.66 -23.31
C VAL A 563 -25.09 -3.97 -23.58
N GLU A 564 -25.24 -3.27 -24.71
CA GLU A 564 -26.49 -2.59 -25.08
C GLU A 564 -27.64 -3.57 -25.25
N ARG A 565 -27.40 -4.73 -25.88
CA ARG A 565 -28.40 -5.80 -25.96
C ARG A 565 -28.80 -6.33 -24.58
N LEU A 566 -27.83 -6.63 -23.71
CA LEU A 566 -28.11 -7.08 -22.33
C LEU A 566 -28.92 -6.06 -21.53
N ARG A 567 -28.66 -4.77 -21.74
CA ARG A 567 -29.40 -3.66 -21.13
C ARG A 567 -30.86 -3.65 -21.58
N GLN A 568 -31.10 -3.74 -22.89
CA GLN A 568 -32.46 -3.81 -23.47
C GLN A 568 -33.23 -5.04 -22.99
N GLU A 569 -32.53 -6.16 -22.79
CA GLU A 569 -33.11 -7.41 -22.28
C GLU A 569 -33.33 -7.43 -20.75
N GLY A 570 -32.97 -6.36 -20.04
CA GLY A 570 -33.13 -6.25 -18.58
C GLY A 570 -32.20 -7.18 -17.78
N ARG A 571 -31.06 -7.56 -18.35
CA ARG A 571 -30.15 -8.58 -17.79
C ARG A 571 -29.05 -8.02 -16.88
N LEU A 572 -28.96 -6.69 -16.75
CA LEU A 572 -27.96 -6.03 -15.92
C LEU A 572 -28.43 -5.86 -14.47
N GLN A 573 -27.48 -5.74 -13.56
CA GLN A 573 -27.75 -5.37 -12.17
C GLN A 573 -28.21 -3.91 -12.10
N ARG A 574 -29.06 -3.61 -11.12
CA ARG A 574 -29.30 -2.24 -10.64
C ARG A 574 -28.95 -2.17 -9.16
N ASP A 575 -28.45 -1.05 -8.67
CA ASP A 575 -28.26 -0.85 -7.24
C ASP A 575 -29.58 -0.47 -6.54
N VAL A 576 -29.51 -0.22 -5.23
CA VAL A 576 -30.68 0.17 -4.42
C VAL A 576 -31.29 1.51 -4.81
N ASP A 577 -30.54 2.38 -5.49
CA ASP A 577 -31.00 3.68 -5.99
C ASP A 577 -31.53 3.56 -7.44
N GLY A 578 -31.57 2.33 -7.98
CA GLY A 578 -32.00 2.03 -9.33
C GLY A 578 -30.96 2.32 -10.40
N GLN A 579 -29.73 2.70 -10.04
CA GLN A 579 -28.67 2.97 -11.00
C GLN A 579 -28.14 1.67 -11.60
N GLU A 580 -27.82 1.71 -12.89
CA GLU A 580 -27.24 0.56 -13.57
C GLU A 580 -25.85 0.23 -13.01
N VAL A 581 -25.61 -1.05 -12.77
CA VAL A 581 -24.30 -1.58 -12.45
C VAL A 581 -23.89 -2.48 -13.61
N LEU A 582 -22.70 -2.25 -14.19
CA LEU A 582 -22.18 -2.94 -15.38
C LEU A 582 -21.77 -4.39 -15.12
N TRP A 583 -22.71 -5.17 -14.57
CA TRP A 583 -22.58 -6.55 -14.16
C TRP A 583 -23.85 -7.29 -14.56
N LEU A 584 -23.72 -8.56 -14.94
CA LEU A 584 -24.84 -9.45 -15.16
C LEU A 584 -25.61 -9.70 -13.85
N CYS A 585 -26.94 -9.70 -13.91
CA CYS A 585 -27.80 -10.07 -12.81
C CYS A 585 -27.74 -11.59 -12.55
N PRO A 586 -27.22 -12.07 -11.40
CA PRO A 586 -27.04 -13.51 -11.16
C PRO A 586 -28.33 -14.30 -11.01
N SER A 587 -29.45 -13.64 -10.74
CA SER A 587 -30.76 -14.30 -10.64
C SER A 587 -31.42 -14.55 -11.99
N ASP A 588 -31.02 -13.85 -13.05
CA ASP A 588 -31.60 -14.04 -14.39
C ASP A 588 -31.17 -15.41 -14.96
N PRO A 589 -32.11 -16.31 -15.32
CA PRO A 589 -31.77 -17.65 -15.83
C PRO A 589 -30.91 -17.61 -17.10
N ARG A 590 -31.09 -16.61 -17.97
CA ARG A 590 -30.31 -16.45 -19.21
C ARG A 590 -28.85 -16.09 -18.90
N ASN A 591 -28.61 -15.34 -17.82
CA ASN A 591 -27.26 -15.03 -17.37
C ASN A 591 -26.60 -16.20 -16.67
N PHE A 592 -27.38 -16.97 -15.90
CA PHE A 592 -26.91 -18.23 -15.32
C PHE A 592 -26.45 -19.20 -16.40
N GLU A 593 -27.25 -19.39 -17.46
CA GLU A 593 -26.89 -20.22 -18.61
C GLU A 593 -25.63 -19.71 -19.31
N LEU A 594 -25.55 -18.40 -19.60
CA LEU A 594 -24.37 -17.79 -20.23
C LEU A 594 -23.07 -18.02 -19.42
N GLU A 595 -23.11 -17.80 -18.11
CA GLU A 595 -21.96 -18.00 -17.23
C GLU A 595 -21.58 -19.47 -17.09
N ARG A 596 -22.56 -20.37 -16.95
CA ARG A 596 -22.32 -21.81 -16.89
C ARG A 596 -21.72 -22.30 -18.20
N ASP A 597 -22.37 -21.99 -19.32
CA ASP A 597 -22.03 -22.55 -20.62
C ASP A 597 -20.68 -22.03 -21.12
N SER A 598 -20.31 -20.78 -20.80
CA SER A 598 -18.98 -20.26 -21.14
C SER A 598 -17.86 -20.95 -20.36
N MET A 599 -18.05 -21.31 -19.09
CA MET A 599 -17.06 -22.11 -18.36
C MET A 599 -17.01 -23.55 -18.86
N LEU A 600 -18.17 -24.17 -19.13
CA LEU A 600 -18.22 -25.54 -19.65
C LEU A 600 -17.71 -25.64 -21.09
N GLU A 601 -17.79 -24.57 -21.89
CA GLU A 601 -17.18 -24.49 -23.21
C GLU A 601 -15.67 -24.70 -23.14
N VAL A 602 -14.99 -24.06 -22.18
CA VAL A 602 -13.55 -24.28 -21.95
C VAL A 602 -13.27 -25.75 -21.64
N VAL A 603 -14.09 -26.35 -20.76
CA VAL A 603 -13.96 -27.77 -20.40
C VAL A 603 -14.18 -28.69 -21.60
N ARG A 604 -15.14 -28.41 -22.49
CA ARG A 604 -15.40 -29.25 -23.67
C ARG A 604 -14.27 -29.14 -24.70
N ASN A 605 -13.80 -27.92 -24.95
CA ASN A 605 -12.96 -27.63 -26.11
C ASN A 605 -11.47 -27.80 -25.84
N TYR A 606 -11.03 -27.59 -24.60
CA TYR A 606 -9.60 -27.61 -24.27
C TYR A 606 -9.31 -28.63 -23.17
N PRO A 607 -8.33 -29.53 -23.35
CA PRO A 607 -7.88 -30.48 -22.32
C PRO A 607 -6.99 -29.80 -21.27
N VAL A 608 -7.56 -28.84 -20.55
CA VAL A 608 -6.96 -28.11 -19.41
C VAL A 608 -7.07 -28.91 -18.11
N ASP A 609 -6.19 -28.61 -17.15
CA ASP A 609 -6.14 -29.27 -15.84
C ASP A 609 -7.24 -28.80 -14.89
N GLY A 610 -7.72 -27.57 -15.08
CA GLY A 610 -8.80 -27.03 -14.27
C GLY A 610 -9.45 -25.77 -14.83
N ILE A 611 -10.54 -25.39 -14.17
CA ILE A 611 -11.22 -24.11 -14.33
C ILE A 611 -11.22 -23.35 -13.00
N HIS A 612 -11.09 -22.04 -13.07
CA HIS A 612 -10.92 -21.17 -11.91
C HIS A 612 -11.92 -20.01 -11.93
N PHE A 613 -12.77 -19.96 -10.91
CA PHE A 613 -13.72 -18.87 -10.70
C PHE A 613 -13.03 -17.65 -10.11
N ASP A 614 -13.38 -16.46 -10.58
CA ASP A 614 -13.07 -15.20 -9.93
C ASP A 614 -14.25 -14.24 -10.12
N TYR A 615 -14.37 -13.23 -9.26
CA TYR A 615 -15.53 -12.33 -9.24
C TYR A 615 -16.88 -13.06 -9.12
N ILE A 616 -16.88 -14.34 -8.71
CA ILE A 616 -18.06 -15.18 -8.45
C ILE A 616 -18.82 -14.70 -7.21
N ARG A 617 -19.41 -13.51 -7.32
CA ARG A 617 -20.00 -12.70 -6.23
C ARG A 617 -20.75 -11.50 -6.82
N TYR A 618 -21.33 -10.67 -5.95
CA TYR A 618 -21.79 -9.33 -6.29
C TYR A 618 -20.65 -8.29 -6.21
N PRO A 619 -20.75 -7.13 -6.88
CA PRO A 619 -19.73 -6.08 -6.78
C PRO A 619 -19.67 -5.46 -5.39
N HIS A 620 -20.84 -5.24 -4.77
CA HIS A 620 -20.99 -4.69 -3.42
C HIS A 620 -22.38 -4.98 -2.84
N GLN A 621 -22.58 -4.68 -1.55
CA GLN A 621 -23.83 -4.95 -0.84
C GLN A 621 -25.06 -4.23 -1.41
N ARG A 622 -24.86 -3.03 -1.99
CA ARG A 622 -25.91 -2.22 -2.61
C ARG A 622 -26.32 -2.69 -4.02
N ALA A 623 -25.66 -3.70 -4.58
CA ALA A 623 -25.91 -4.13 -5.96
C ALA A 623 -26.99 -5.21 -6.08
N CYS A 624 -27.61 -5.25 -7.27
CA CYS A 624 -28.55 -6.26 -7.77
C CYS A 624 -29.97 -6.24 -7.17
N TYR A 625 -30.59 -5.07 -7.14
CA TYR A 625 -31.98 -4.83 -6.72
C TYR A 625 -32.90 -4.51 -7.90
N CYS A 626 -32.61 -5.07 -9.09
CA CYS A 626 -33.41 -4.80 -10.29
C CYS A 626 -34.82 -5.43 -10.22
N GLN A 627 -35.72 -4.99 -11.09
CA GLN A 627 -37.10 -5.50 -11.13
C GLN A 627 -37.17 -7.02 -11.36
N GLY A 628 -36.23 -7.59 -12.12
CA GLY A 628 -36.14 -9.05 -12.28
C GLY A 628 -35.79 -9.77 -10.96
N CYS A 629 -34.93 -9.19 -10.12
CA CYS A 629 -34.67 -9.72 -8.78
C CYS A 629 -35.90 -9.67 -7.89
N ARG A 630 -36.66 -8.56 -7.94
CA ARG A 630 -37.92 -8.42 -7.20
C ARG A 630 -38.87 -9.57 -7.52
N GLN A 631 -39.15 -9.77 -8.82
CA GLN A 631 -40.07 -10.81 -9.27
C GLN A 631 -39.61 -12.19 -8.80
N ARG A 632 -38.36 -12.57 -9.07
CA ARG A 632 -37.85 -13.91 -8.74
C ARG A 632 -37.72 -14.16 -7.23
N PHE A 633 -37.48 -13.11 -6.44
CA PHE A 633 -37.48 -13.22 -4.99
C PHE A 633 -38.90 -13.38 -4.44
N GLN A 634 -39.88 -12.63 -4.96
CA GLN A 634 -41.29 -12.81 -4.62
C GLN A 634 -41.79 -14.22 -4.96
N GLU A 635 -41.41 -14.73 -6.13
CA GLU A 635 -41.71 -16.10 -6.54
C GLU A 635 -41.07 -17.13 -5.59
N ALA A 636 -39.80 -16.95 -5.21
CA ALA A 636 -39.11 -17.83 -4.28
C ALA A 636 -39.71 -17.81 -2.86
N MET A 637 -40.23 -16.67 -2.42
CA MET A 637 -40.89 -16.55 -1.11
C MET A 637 -42.38 -16.92 -1.13
N GLY A 638 -43.02 -16.97 -2.30
CA GLY A 638 -44.46 -17.15 -2.42
C GLY A 638 -45.30 -15.99 -1.91
N GLN A 639 -44.74 -14.78 -1.80
CA GLN A 639 -45.44 -13.57 -1.34
C GLN A 639 -44.95 -12.31 -2.07
N GLU A 640 -45.83 -11.31 -2.20
CA GLU A 640 -45.46 -10.02 -2.78
C GLU A 640 -44.65 -9.15 -1.81
N VAL A 641 -43.74 -8.33 -2.35
CA VAL A 641 -42.95 -7.35 -1.59
C VAL A 641 -43.34 -5.97 -2.09
N ALA A 642 -44.04 -5.20 -1.25
CA ALA A 642 -44.58 -3.89 -1.62
C ALA A 642 -43.46 -2.82 -1.75
N ASP A 643 -42.69 -2.61 -0.68
CA ASP A 643 -41.69 -1.53 -0.58
C ASP A 643 -40.31 -1.96 -1.10
N TRP A 644 -40.22 -2.29 -2.39
CA TRP A 644 -38.95 -2.69 -3.03
C TRP A 644 -38.13 -1.48 -3.49
N PRO A 645 -36.80 -1.44 -3.26
CA PRO A 645 -35.97 -2.45 -2.59
C PRO A 645 -35.83 -2.24 -1.08
N GLN A 646 -36.47 -1.22 -0.50
CA GLN A 646 -36.21 -0.80 0.88
C GLN A 646 -36.51 -1.90 1.91
N ALA A 647 -37.60 -2.67 1.71
CA ALA A 647 -37.99 -3.83 2.51
C ALA A 647 -36.90 -4.90 2.61
N VAL A 648 -36.08 -5.06 1.56
CA VAL A 648 -35.00 -6.07 1.48
C VAL A 648 -33.60 -5.47 1.66
N TRP A 649 -33.45 -4.14 1.62
CA TRP A 649 -32.18 -3.46 1.85
C TRP A 649 -31.99 -3.07 3.32
N GLN A 650 -32.96 -2.36 3.89
CA GLN A 650 -32.94 -1.88 5.28
C GLN A 650 -34.17 -2.31 6.09
N GLY A 651 -35.15 -2.96 5.44
CA GLY A 651 -36.38 -3.42 6.07
C GLY A 651 -36.33 -4.85 6.61
N PRO A 652 -37.50 -5.41 6.94
CA PRO A 652 -37.61 -6.68 7.66
C PRO A 652 -37.18 -7.91 6.85
N LEU A 653 -37.17 -7.83 5.52
CA LEU A 653 -36.84 -8.96 4.63
C LEU A 653 -35.36 -9.00 4.21
N ARG A 654 -34.53 -8.24 4.92
CA ARG A 654 -33.11 -8.04 4.57
C ARG A 654 -32.31 -9.34 4.61
N GLU A 655 -32.51 -10.16 5.62
CA GLU A 655 -31.70 -11.37 5.79
C GLU A 655 -32.16 -12.50 4.85
N GLU A 656 -33.45 -12.61 4.60
CA GLU A 656 -34.04 -13.52 3.61
C GLU A 656 -33.54 -13.19 2.21
N TYR A 657 -33.48 -11.90 1.86
CA TYR A 657 -32.96 -11.48 0.57
C TYR A 657 -31.45 -11.69 0.44
N ARG A 658 -30.68 -11.45 1.52
CA ARG A 658 -29.25 -11.77 1.56
C ARG A 658 -28.99 -13.26 1.36
N GLU A 659 -29.77 -14.11 2.01
CA GLU A 659 -29.70 -15.56 1.83
C GLU A 659 -30.05 -15.97 0.40
N TRP A 660 -31.14 -15.45 -0.16
CA TRP A 660 -31.51 -15.71 -1.53
C TRP A 660 -30.42 -15.28 -2.53
N ARG A 661 -29.78 -14.12 -2.31
CA ARG A 661 -28.62 -13.65 -3.10
C ARG A 661 -27.43 -14.62 -3.01
N ARG A 662 -27.09 -15.12 -1.81
CA ARG A 662 -26.04 -16.15 -1.63
C ARG A 662 -26.34 -17.41 -2.43
N GLN A 663 -27.60 -17.83 -2.45
CA GLN A 663 -28.05 -19.00 -3.22
C GLN A 663 -27.89 -18.77 -4.73
N GLN A 664 -28.13 -17.56 -5.26
CA GLN A 664 -27.95 -17.26 -6.69
C GLN A 664 -26.49 -17.40 -7.15
N ILE A 665 -25.52 -17.10 -6.29
CA ILE A 665 -24.10 -17.31 -6.60
C ILE A 665 -23.75 -18.80 -6.45
N THR A 666 -24.15 -19.41 -5.33
CA THR A 666 -23.84 -20.81 -5.01
C THR A 666 -24.38 -21.79 -6.05
N ARG A 667 -25.58 -21.54 -6.60
CA ARG A 667 -26.16 -22.40 -7.66
C ARG A 667 -25.27 -22.47 -8.92
N LEU A 668 -24.58 -21.38 -9.28
CA LEU A 668 -23.69 -21.38 -10.45
C LEU A 668 -22.45 -22.21 -10.17
N VAL A 669 -21.83 -22.01 -8.99
CA VAL A 669 -20.67 -22.78 -8.55
C VAL A 669 -21.00 -24.27 -8.54
N GLU A 670 -22.14 -24.65 -7.95
CA GLU A 670 -22.60 -26.05 -7.94
C GLU A 670 -22.79 -26.62 -9.35
N ALA A 671 -23.53 -25.92 -10.21
CA ALA A 671 -23.88 -26.43 -11.54
C ALA A 671 -22.62 -26.66 -12.39
N VAL A 672 -21.74 -25.66 -12.49
CA VAL A 672 -20.47 -25.78 -13.22
C VAL A 672 -19.60 -26.87 -12.61
N SER A 673 -19.52 -26.95 -11.29
CA SER A 673 -18.72 -27.95 -10.59
C SER A 673 -19.15 -29.39 -10.89
N ARG A 674 -20.45 -29.67 -10.86
CA ARG A 674 -20.99 -31.00 -11.19
C ARG A 674 -20.87 -31.32 -12.68
N GLU A 675 -21.22 -30.37 -13.53
CA GLU A 675 -21.24 -30.58 -14.98
C GLU A 675 -19.83 -30.67 -15.58
N ALA A 676 -18.87 -29.88 -15.09
CA ALA A 676 -17.48 -29.97 -15.53
C ALA A 676 -16.89 -31.36 -15.26
N ARG A 677 -17.08 -31.91 -14.05
CA ARG A 677 -16.60 -33.27 -13.70
C ARG A 677 -17.33 -34.37 -14.47
N ARG A 678 -18.59 -34.16 -14.84
CA ARG A 678 -19.33 -35.07 -15.72
C ARG A 678 -18.75 -35.05 -17.15
N LEU A 679 -18.41 -33.87 -17.67
CA LEU A 679 -17.84 -33.72 -19.01
C LEU A 679 -16.40 -34.22 -19.09
N ARG A 680 -15.60 -33.97 -18.06
CA ARG A 680 -14.21 -34.42 -17.94
C ARG A 680 -13.93 -34.90 -16.52
N PRO A 681 -14.01 -36.22 -16.27
CA PRO A 681 -13.58 -36.79 -15.00
C PRO A 681 -12.13 -36.39 -14.69
N GLY A 682 -11.87 -35.90 -13.48
CA GLY A 682 -10.55 -35.46 -13.03
C GLY A 682 -10.24 -33.97 -13.27
N ILE A 683 -11.09 -33.20 -13.95
CA ILE A 683 -10.92 -31.75 -14.02
C ILE A 683 -11.07 -31.13 -12.62
N ARG A 684 -10.16 -30.20 -12.27
CA ARG A 684 -10.25 -29.46 -11.02
C ARG A 684 -11.05 -28.17 -11.18
N VAL A 685 -11.77 -27.81 -10.12
CA VAL A 685 -12.56 -26.60 -10.00
C VAL A 685 -12.06 -25.81 -8.80
N SER A 686 -11.69 -24.56 -9.01
CA SER A 686 -11.16 -23.71 -7.94
C SER A 686 -11.74 -22.30 -7.98
N ALA A 687 -11.51 -21.50 -6.94
CA ALA A 687 -12.02 -20.14 -6.89
C ALA A 687 -11.04 -19.17 -6.18
N ALA A 688 -10.88 -17.98 -6.75
CA ALA A 688 -10.36 -16.80 -6.07
C ALA A 688 -11.47 -16.21 -5.18
N VAL A 689 -11.18 -16.07 -3.88
CA VAL A 689 -12.18 -15.67 -2.89
C VAL A 689 -11.69 -14.54 -1.99
N PHE A 690 -12.60 -13.77 -1.41
CA PHE A 690 -12.24 -12.74 -0.45
C PHE A 690 -11.77 -13.36 0.87
N ARG A 691 -10.75 -12.73 1.45
CA ARG A 691 -10.13 -13.13 2.72
C ARG A 691 -11.08 -13.08 3.94
N ASN A 692 -11.99 -12.10 3.98
CA ASN A 692 -12.76 -11.74 5.17
C ASN A 692 -14.08 -12.52 5.25
N TYR A 693 -14.03 -13.76 5.73
CA TYR A 693 -15.23 -14.56 6.05
C TYR A 693 -15.68 -14.36 7.52
N PRO A 694 -16.98 -14.27 7.84
CA PRO A 694 -18.16 -14.37 6.96
C PRO A 694 -18.58 -13.04 6.30
N ASN A 695 -17.82 -11.95 6.44
CA ASN A 695 -18.22 -10.66 5.87
C ASN A 695 -18.45 -10.73 4.34
N CYS A 696 -17.61 -11.44 3.58
CA CYS A 696 -17.80 -11.63 2.13
C CYS A 696 -19.07 -12.41 1.77
N ARG A 697 -19.46 -13.36 2.61
CA ARG A 697 -20.72 -14.11 2.50
C ARG A 697 -21.91 -13.17 2.59
N ASP A 698 -21.91 -12.24 3.55
CA ASP A 698 -23.08 -11.39 3.83
C ASP A 698 -23.13 -10.10 3.01
N THR A 699 -21.98 -9.59 2.58
CA THR A 699 -21.88 -8.34 1.82
C THR A 699 -21.91 -8.54 0.30
N VAL A 700 -21.33 -9.63 -0.21
CA VAL A 700 -21.20 -9.87 -1.65
C VAL A 700 -21.64 -11.27 -2.08
N GLY A 701 -22.24 -12.06 -1.20
CA GLY A 701 -22.81 -13.36 -1.55
C GLY A 701 -21.79 -14.47 -1.81
N GLN A 702 -20.52 -14.27 -1.40
CA GLN A 702 -19.44 -15.23 -1.65
C GLN A 702 -19.26 -16.19 -0.47
N ASP A 703 -20.07 -17.25 -0.44
CA ASP A 703 -20.07 -18.25 0.64
C ASP A 703 -19.11 -19.42 0.35
N TRP A 704 -17.82 -19.11 0.27
CA TRP A 704 -16.81 -20.09 -0.16
C TRP A 704 -16.59 -21.23 0.84
N VAL A 705 -16.85 -21.02 2.14
CA VAL A 705 -16.80 -22.08 3.15
C VAL A 705 -17.87 -23.14 2.86
N LEU A 706 -19.09 -22.73 2.54
CA LEU A 706 -20.15 -23.64 2.08
C LEU A 706 -19.73 -24.42 0.84
N TRP A 707 -19.08 -23.76 -0.13
CA TRP A 707 -18.64 -24.43 -1.37
C TRP A 707 -17.59 -25.50 -1.10
N VAL A 708 -16.70 -25.26 -0.14
CA VAL A 708 -15.73 -26.26 0.35
C VAL A 708 -16.44 -27.40 1.08
N GLU A 709 -17.35 -27.10 2.01
CA GLU A 709 -18.11 -28.11 2.76
C GLU A 709 -18.94 -29.03 1.87
N ARG A 710 -19.48 -28.49 0.76
CA ARG A 710 -20.29 -29.21 -0.22
C ARG A 710 -19.47 -29.93 -1.29
N GLY A 711 -18.14 -29.79 -1.28
CA GLY A 711 -17.25 -30.40 -2.26
C GLY A 711 -17.38 -29.81 -3.67
N TYR A 712 -17.77 -28.54 -3.78
CA TYR A 712 -17.89 -27.88 -5.08
C TYR A 712 -16.54 -27.42 -5.62
N LEU A 713 -15.55 -27.21 -4.75
CA LEU A 713 -14.19 -26.84 -5.12
C LEU A 713 -13.22 -27.99 -4.80
N ASP A 714 -12.20 -28.15 -5.64
CA ASP A 714 -11.06 -29.05 -5.39
C ASP A 714 -9.93 -28.34 -4.64
N PHE A 715 -9.87 -27.00 -4.72
CA PHE A 715 -9.04 -26.13 -3.87
C PHE A 715 -9.58 -24.70 -3.88
N VAL A 716 -9.19 -23.89 -2.90
CA VAL A 716 -9.61 -22.48 -2.77
C VAL A 716 -8.41 -21.56 -2.63
N CYS A 717 -8.50 -20.37 -3.23
CA CYS A 717 -7.43 -19.38 -3.22
C CYS A 717 -7.91 -18.03 -2.66
N PRO A 718 -7.86 -17.79 -1.34
CA PRO A 718 -8.16 -16.48 -0.77
C PRO A 718 -7.16 -15.41 -1.26
N MET A 719 -7.66 -14.24 -1.65
CA MET A 719 -6.83 -13.10 -2.09
C MET A 719 -6.25 -12.35 -0.89
N ASP A 720 -5.26 -12.96 -0.22
CA ASP A 720 -4.62 -12.44 1.00
C ASP A 720 -3.52 -11.42 0.70
N TYR A 721 -3.85 -10.42 -0.12
CA TYR A 721 -2.95 -9.36 -0.57
C TYR A 721 -2.64 -8.35 0.56
N LEU A 722 -1.93 -8.82 1.58
CA LEU A 722 -1.58 -8.10 2.79
C LEU A 722 -0.09 -7.73 2.78
N ALA A 723 0.21 -6.50 3.17
CA ALA A 723 1.59 -6.04 3.33
C ALA A 723 2.19 -6.41 4.68
N ASP A 724 1.37 -6.82 5.66
CA ASP A 724 1.86 -7.24 6.96
C ASP A 724 1.95 -8.77 7.05
N ASP A 725 3.14 -9.26 7.39
CA ASP A 725 3.45 -10.70 7.34
C ASP A 725 2.77 -11.48 8.47
N GLU A 726 2.53 -10.86 9.63
CA GLU A 726 1.84 -11.49 10.76
C GLU A 726 0.32 -11.45 10.58
N GLU A 727 -0.23 -10.36 10.03
CA GLU A 727 -1.62 -10.29 9.59
C GLU A 727 -1.91 -11.37 8.54
N LEU A 728 -1.01 -11.56 7.57
CA LEU A 728 -1.08 -12.66 6.61
C LEU A 728 -1.11 -14.01 7.33
N ALA A 729 -0.12 -14.32 8.17
CA ALA A 729 -0.02 -15.60 8.85
C ALA A 729 -1.27 -15.92 9.70
N ASN A 730 -1.79 -14.92 10.42
CA ASN A 730 -2.99 -15.05 11.24
C ASN A 730 -4.26 -15.22 10.40
N THR A 731 -4.34 -14.53 9.26
CA THR A 731 -5.45 -14.66 8.31
C THR A 731 -5.47 -16.06 7.70
N VAL A 732 -4.34 -16.55 7.20
CA VAL A 732 -4.22 -17.88 6.61
C VAL A 732 -4.55 -18.98 7.62
N ARG A 733 -4.05 -18.87 8.87
CA ARG A 733 -4.37 -19.83 9.94
C ARG A 733 -5.89 -19.94 10.16
N ARG A 734 -6.59 -18.81 10.27
CA ARG A 734 -8.05 -18.77 10.44
C ARG A 734 -8.78 -19.40 9.25
N GLN A 735 -8.30 -19.18 8.04
CA GLN A 735 -8.93 -19.74 6.85
C GLN A 735 -8.69 -21.25 6.73
N LEU A 736 -7.53 -21.75 7.15
CA LEU A 736 -7.27 -23.18 7.25
C LEU A 736 -8.24 -23.85 8.22
N ASP A 737 -8.59 -23.19 9.35
CA ASP A 737 -9.63 -23.67 10.26
C ASP A 737 -11.01 -23.77 9.59
N PHE A 738 -11.37 -22.80 8.74
CA PHE A 738 -12.64 -22.86 7.99
C PHE A 738 -12.68 -24.01 6.98
N VAL A 739 -11.56 -24.26 6.29
CA VAL A 739 -11.47 -25.37 5.32
C VAL A 739 -11.43 -26.73 6.04
N ALA A 740 -10.84 -26.79 7.24
CA ALA A 740 -10.69 -27.97 8.08
C ALA A 740 -10.15 -29.19 7.31
N GLY A 741 -9.16 -28.96 6.43
CA GLY A 741 -8.50 -29.99 5.64
C GLY A 741 -9.36 -30.65 4.55
N ARG A 742 -10.58 -30.16 4.26
CA ARG A 742 -11.45 -30.74 3.22
C ARG A 742 -10.89 -30.61 1.81
N VAL A 743 -10.22 -29.48 1.54
CA VAL A 743 -9.52 -29.19 0.29
C VAL A 743 -8.22 -28.44 0.61
N PRO A 744 -7.23 -28.39 -0.30
CA PRO A 744 -6.11 -27.46 -0.16
C PRO A 744 -6.57 -26.00 -0.21
N LEU A 745 -5.96 -25.17 0.64
CA LEU A 745 -6.08 -23.72 0.60
C LEU A 745 -4.73 -23.13 0.18
N TYR A 746 -4.74 -22.31 -0.87
CA TYR A 746 -3.53 -21.65 -1.38
C TYR A 746 -3.68 -20.13 -1.23
N PRO A 747 -3.04 -19.51 -0.22
CA PRO A 747 -3.17 -18.07 -0.02
C PRO A 747 -2.56 -17.30 -1.20
N GLY A 748 -3.27 -16.25 -1.61
CA GLY A 748 -2.86 -15.33 -2.63
C GLY A 748 -1.87 -14.29 -2.08
N ILE A 749 -0.64 -14.26 -2.60
CA ILE A 749 0.42 -13.34 -2.19
C ILE A 749 0.52 -12.18 -3.18
N GLY A 750 0.45 -10.95 -2.67
CA GLY A 750 0.29 -9.71 -3.43
C GLY A 750 1.57 -9.09 -3.98
N ALA A 751 2.35 -9.80 -4.79
CA ALA A 751 3.60 -9.28 -5.37
C ALA A 751 3.41 -7.97 -6.16
N SER A 752 2.32 -7.84 -6.95
CA SER A 752 2.00 -6.63 -7.74
C SER A 752 0.88 -5.77 -7.14
N ALA A 753 0.16 -6.28 -6.15
CA ALA A 753 -0.90 -5.55 -5.45
C ALA A 753 -0.94 -6.09 -4.01
N PRO A 754 -0.37 -5.39 -3.00
CA PRO A 754 -0.01 -3.97 -3.00
C PRO A 754 1.31 -3.59 -3.70
N GLY A 755 2.15 -4.56 -4.08
CA GLY A 755 3.50 -4.29 -4.61
C GLY A 755 4.58 -4.61 -3.59
N LEU A 756 4.81 -5.89 -3.31
CA LEU A 756 5.77 -6.35 -2.30
C LEU A 756 7.15 -6.60 -2.91
N PRO A 757 8.26 -6.28 -2.23
CA PRO A 757 9.59 -6.61 -2.73
C PRO A 757 9.85 -8.13 -2.68
N PRO A 758 10.77 -8.66 -3.52
CA PRO A 758 11.02 -10.11 -3.61
C PRO A 758 11.32 -10.77 -2.26
N GLU A 759 12.10 -10.12 -1.40
CA GLU A 759 12.41 -10.60 -0.06
C GLU A 759 11.20 -10.82 0.83
N GLN A 760 10.19 -9.95 0.71
CA GLN A 760 8.96 -10.06 1.48
C GLN A 760 8.07 -11.15 0.92
N VAL A 761 8.01 -11.32 -0.41
CA VAL A 761 7.29 -12.43 -1.04
C VAL A 761 7.89 -13.78 -0.58
N ILE A 762 9.22 -13.90 -0.55
CA ILE A 762 9.92 -15.08 0.00
C ILE A 762 9.49 -15.33 1.45
N TRP A 763 9.46 -14.26 2.26
CA TRP A 763 9.08 -14.36 3.66
C TRP A 763 7.61 -14.78 3.84
N GLN A 764 6.69 -14.19 3.10
CA GLN A 764 5.26 -14.53 3.15
C GLN A 764 4.99 -15.97 2.71
N ILE A 765 5.73 -16.49 1.71
CA ILE A 765 5.69 -17.92 1.36
C ILE A 765 6.11 -18.77 2.56
N GLN A 766 7.21 -18.40 3.24
CA GLN A 766 7.64 -19.11 4.44
C GLN A 766 6.59 -19.04 5.57
N ARG A 767 6.00 -17.87 5.83
CA ARG A 767 4.94 -17.71 6.84
C ARG A 767 3.70 -18.56 6.52
N ALA A 768 3.29 -18.62 5.24
CA ALA A 768 2.21 -19.49 4.81
C ALA A 768 2.54 -20.98 5.06
N ARG A 769 3.78 -21.40 4.81
CA ARG A 769 4.26 -22.77 5.12
C ARG A 769 4.26 -23.04 6.63
N ASP A 770 4.72 -22.09 7.45
CA ASP A 770 4.79 -22.22 8.91
C ASP A 770 3.40 -22.47 9.53
N VAL A 771 2.35 -21.87 8.95
CA VAL A 771 0.96 -22.08 9.41
C VAL A 771 0.27 -23.28 8.75
N GLY A 772 0.96 -24.00 7.87
CA GLY A 772 0.49 -25.27 7.31
C GLY A 772 -0.11 -25.20 5.90
N ALA A 773 -0.01 -24.07 5.19
CA ALA A 773 -0.48 -24.00 3.81
C ALA A 773 0.31 -24.97 2.89
N PRO A 774 -0.37 -25.78 2.05
CA PRO A 774 0.27 -26.76 1.16
C PRO A 774 0.81 -26.16 -0.15
N GLY A 775 0.72 -24.85 -0.33
CA GLY A 775 1.12 -24.13 -1.54
C GLY A 775 0.70 -22.67 -1.47
N PHE A 776 0.85 -21.94 -2.56
CA PHE A 776 0.52 -20.51 -2.65
C PHE A 776 0.27 -20.10 -4.10
N VAL A 777 -0.35 -18.93 -4.28
CA VAL A 777 -0.55 -18.32 -5.59
C VAL A 777 -0.05 -16.88 -5.55
N ILE A 778 0.78 -16.45 -6.50
CA ILE A 778 1.26 -15.05 -6.58
C ILE A 778 0.41 -14.25 -7.57
N PHE A 779 0.03 -13.03 -7.18
CA PHE A 779 -0.61 -12.05 -8.05
C PHE A 779 0.34 -10.85 -8.28
N ASN A 780 0.70 -10.49 -9.52
CA ASN A 780 0.28 -11.00 -10.84
C ASN A 780 1.49 -11.36 -11.70
N TYR A 781 1.36 -12.32 -12.64
CA TYR A 781 2.42 -12.65 -13.58
C TYR A 781 2.55 -11.60 -14.69
N ASP A 782 3.30 -10.55 -14.36
CA ASP A 782 3.70 -9.46 -15.25
C ASP A 782 5.23 -9.41 -15.42
N LEU A 783 5.73 -8.44 -16.20
CA LEU A 783 7.15 -8.32 -16.50
C LEU A 783 7.98 -8.06 -15.23
N ALA A 784 7.47 -7.25 -14.29
CA ALA A 784 8.19 -6.93 -13.06
C ALA A 784 8.33 -8.17 -12.18
N VAL A 785 7.25 -8.94 -11.99
CA VAL A 785 7.30 -10.20 -11.23
C VAL A 785 8.20 -11.23 -11.91
N ALA A 786 8.14 -11.32 -13.24
CA ALA A 786 9.00 -12.22 -14.01
C ALA A 786 10.49 -11.86 -13.86
N GLU A 787 10.87 -10.60 -13.98
CA GLU A 787 12.28 -10.20 -14.01
C GLU A 787 12.89 -9.96 -12.62
N GLN A 788 12.08 -9.62 -11.62
CA GLN A 788 12.58 -9.21 -10.29
C GLN A 788 12.29 -10.25 -9.21
N HIS A 789 11.08 -10.81 -9.18
CA HIS A 789 10.67 -11.72 -8.11
C HIS A 789 11.09 -13.16 -8.39
N LEU A 790 10.71 -13.72 -9.54
CA LEU A 790 10.95 -15.14 -9.81
C LEU A 790 12.45 -15.52 -9.74
N PRO A 791 13.40 -14.73 -10.27
CA PRO A 791 14.83 -15.01 -10.14
C PRO A 791 15.30 -15.05 -8.69
N ALA A 792 14.79 -14.16 -7.83
CA ALA A 792 15.10 -14.17 -6.41
C ALA A 792 14.51 -15.40 -5.70
N LEU A 793 13.25 -15.73 -5.96
CA LEU A 793 12.57 -16.89 -5.37
C LEU A 793 13.29 -18.21 -5.73
N ARG A 794 13.76 -18.33 -6.98
CA ARG A 794 14.48 -19.51 -7.49
C ARG A 794 15.78 -19.82 -6.75
N LEU A 795 16.43 -18.83 -6.12
CA LEU A 795 17.67 -19.04 -5.36
C LEU A 795 17.48 -19.96 -4.14
N GLY A 796 16.25 -20.05 -3.62
CA GLY A 796 15.94 -20.87 -2.45
C GLY A 796 14.50 -21.36 -2.39
N ILE A 797 13.56 -20.47 -2.03
CA ILE A 797 12.20 -20.83 -1.64
C ILE A 797 11.42 -21.61 -2.72
N THR A 798 11.72 -21.39 -4.01
CA THR A 798 11.14 -22.15 -5.14
C THR A 798 12.18 -22.91 -5.97
N ARG A 799 13.40 -23.13 -5.44
CA ARG A 799 14.46 -23.85 -6.18
C ARG A 799 13.90 -25.19 -6.74
N PRO A 800 13.97 -25.42 -8.07
CA PRO A 800 13.44 -26.64 -8.69
C PRO A 800 14.02 -27.93 -8.13
#